data_AF-A0A1L7XN04-F1
#
_entry.id   AF-A0A1L7XN04-F1
#
_cell.length_a   1.000
_cell.length_b   1.000
_cell.length_c   1.000
_cell.angle_alpha   90.00
_cell.angle_beta   90.00
_cell.angle_gamma   90.00
#
_symmetry.space_group_name_H-M   'P 1'
#
loop_
_entity.id
_entity.type
_entity.pdbx_description
1 polymer ?
#
loop_
_entity_poly.entity_id
_entity_poly.type
_entity_poly.pdbx_seq_one_letter_code
_entity_poly.pdbx_strand_id
1 'polypeptide(L)'
;MARKNRRGDQYEYWNGPGNGSDYENQSRGSNGVDNGHRGEDANDQENNHSTTAISDDQSNFNLLPYTSALWRATQAFAAAQKEVENVNDLYIAHAKEIEKVPEVHRRLAKLYDECVYKDRRIKQQKNTIAELQLESKDKEADLAKRRAKLEEDAEKLGAEKEEQVKKAQKAEKSMDVRKAELKHNMEKELADLKEEQDKNYNSRLNELEDTKRKQGDEWKNKLNILEADNKKLLGDLKLREKQIEDLEGQLKKTGDRLEDSEAAKTLYKKQKEDLEARYKEIQNEFGLTTQTTDFYKGKFAEISQAIEKISSQYFTDLPFDDFKAIRKELIAVDKCFNSIPISHSDTSQDLRMAHAQRIISSALSSHIWKPFSSEKALSNPEFANLLDEICTVLANSDRGGKKGRAATVWKVLTMQALQYLDQDLPLTPTSTSTSTSHEAERSHSSGRASQAVQDMLNILSPLIIPSEQVQIHEALIDLAKSAVDVWDLAQTDILKITACLSLNPSDRNEWRSAKFDPAPSSGHQDLEMDSKTFTRPRVFTLFPQVVAHKLTLPEAEPTFHVPGSFSTPQQDLAVAETIIHPGNGLPESSPLVVRGRAEEEERKAYLAKLIENADKEFAKGGRLGGYSRSESISGSATGSMSGPLSPSARWSTGSTLRPTEDED
;
A
#
# COMPACT_ATOMS: atom_id res chain seq x y z
N MET A 1 -55.91 50.86 24.13
CA MET A 1 -56.51 51.43 22.90
C MET A 1 -57.68 50.54 22.50
N ALA A 2 -58.79 50.97 21.90
CA ALA A 2 -59.45 52.28 21.83
C ALA A 2 -60.94 52.07 21.46
N ARG A 3 -61.84 53.01 21.78
CA ARG A 3 -63.27 52.94 21.41
C ARG A 3 -63.47 53.25 19.92
N LYS A 4 -64.46 52.62 19.24
CA LYS A 4 -65.67 53.29 18.68
C LYS A 4 -66.49 52.44 17.68
N ASN A 5 -67.83 52.56 17.81
CA ASN A 5 -68.84 52.72 16.74
C ASN A 5 -69.06 51.55 15.72
N ARG A 6 -70.22 51.46 15.02
CA ARG A 6 -71.48 52.24 15.05
C ARG A 6 -72.68 51.32 14.74
N ARG A 7 -73.90 51.79 15.02
CA ARG A 7 -75.15 51.28 14.43
C ARG A 7 -75.64 52.26 13.35
N GLY A 8 -76.42 51.74 12.40
CA GLY A 8 -77.56 52.41 11.77
C GLY A 8 -78.80 51.51 11.88
N ASP A 9 -79.93 51.69 11.18
CA ASP A 9 -80.66 52.84 10.54
C ASP A 9 -81.85 52.17 9.77
N GLN A 10 -82.98 52.76 9.36
CA GLN A 10 -83.62 54.09 9.36
C GLN A 10 -85.16 53.87 9.62
N TYR A 11 -86.01 54.91 9.64
CA TYR A 11 -87.31 55.04 8.90
C TYR A 11 -88.41 55.88 9.57
N GLU A 12 -89.27 56.43 8.72
CA GLU A 12 -90.24 57.52 8.94
C GLU A 12 -91.66 57.09 8.53
N TYR A 13 -92.73 57.79 8.95
CA TYR A 13 -93.51 58.68 8.05
C TYR A 13 -94.65 59.47 8.73
N TRP A 14 -95.28 60.35 7.95
CA TRP A 14 -96.24 61.43 8.27
C TRP A 14 -97.73 61.02 8.28
N ASN A 15 -98.61 61.85 8.89
CA ASN A 15 -99.49 62.83 8.18
C ASN A 15 -100.48 63.62 9.07
N GLY A 16 -100.92 64.80 8.57
CA GLY A 16 -102.02 65.65 9.10
C GLY A 16 -103.28 65.57 8.19
N PRO A 17 -104.07 66.66 7.94
CA PRO A 17 -104.00 68.06 8.40
C PRO A 17 -105.26 68.39 9.28
N GLY A 18 -105.99 69.53 9.28
CA GLY A 18 -105.92 70.84 8.57
C GLY A 18 -107.18 71.72 8.75
N ASN A 19 -107.05 73.05 8.59
CA ASN A 19 -108.08 74.12 8.55
C ASN A 19 -108.97 74.34 9.82
N GLY A 20 -109.47 75.54 10.14
CA GLY A 20 -109.19 76.89 9.59
C GLY A 20 -110.35 77.89 9.83
N SER A 21 -110.04 79.21 9.87
CA SER A 21 -110.97 80.38 9.77
C SER A 21 -112.11 80.56 10.80
N ASP A 22 -112.60 81.76 11.16
CA ASP A 22 -112.10 83.15 11.08
C ASP A 22 -113.03 84.12 11.87
N TYR A 23 -112.61 85.39 12.07
CA TYR A 23 -113.37 86.68 12.06
C TYR A 23 -114.77 86.82 12.75
N GLU A 24 -115.16 87.97 13.34
CA GLU A 24 -114.49 89.21 13.83
C GLU A 24 -115.53 90.11 14.56
N ASN A 25 -115.10 91.27 15.10
CA ASN A 25 -115.81 92.57 15.13
C ASN A 25 -117.20 92.71 15.83
N GLN A 26 -117.30 93.52 16.92
CA GLN A 26 -117.69 94.97 16.92
C GLN A 26 -119.22 95.23 16.89
N SER A 27 -119.80 96.39 17.22
CA SER A 27 -119.37 97.61 17.94
C SER A 27 -120.61 98.48 18.24
N ARG A 28 -120.60 99.24 19.37
CA ARG A 28 -121.38 100.50 19.60
C ARG A 28 -122.93 100.38 19.55
N GLY A 29 -123.72 101.28 20.12
CA GLY A 29 -123.44 102.52 20.88
C GLY A 29 -124.51 103.60 20.58
N SER A 30 -124.46 104.76 21.24
CA SER A 30 -125.32 105.96 20.98
C SER A 30 -126.83 105.78 21.27
N ASN A 31 -127.67 106.81 21.55
CA ASN A 31 -127.57 108.25 21.90
C ASN A 31 -128.62 108.51 23.03
N GLY A 32 -128.66 109.60 23.82
CA GLY A 32 -129.02 111.01 23.48
C GLY A 32 -130.54 111.22 23.29
N VAL A 33 -131.22 112.36 23.55
CA VAL A 33 -130.89 113.70 24.10
C VAL A 33 -132.19 114.39 24.63
N ASP A 34 -132.13 115.13 25.75
CA ASP A 34 -132.89 116.33 26.25
C ASP A 34 -134.42 116.61 25.98
N ASN A 35 -135.06 117.47 26.82
CA ASN A 35 -135.94 118.63 26.49
C ASN A 35 -136.95 119.09 27.61
N GLY A 36 -137.29 120.40 27.68
CA GLY A 36 -138.62 120.87 28.18
C GLY A 36 -138.75 122.29 28.82
N HIS A 37 -139.67 123.14 28.31
CA HIS A 37 -140.12 124.46 28.84
C HIS A 37 -141.13 124.38 30.04
N ARG A 38 -141.64 125.44 30.73
CA ARG A 38 -141.77 126.91 30.45
C ARG A 38 -141.50 127.84 31.68
N GLY A 39 -142.28 128.79 32.24
CA GLY A 39 -143.72 129.19 32.27
C GLY A 39 -144.02 130.73 32.17
N GLU A 40 -144.97 131.24 32.97
CA GLU A 40 -145.52 132.64 33.08
C GLU A 40 -146.14 132.87 34.48
N ASP A 41 -146.33 134.13 34.92
CA ASP A 41 -147.53 134.62 35.66
C ASP A 41 -147.54 136.18 35.77
N ALA A 42 -148.61 136.81 36.28
CA ALA A 42 -148.85 138.27 36.19
C ALA A 42 -149.61 138.91 37.38
N ASN A 43 -149.65 140.25 37.40
CA ASN A 43 -150.63 141.15 38.07
C ASN A 43 -150.75 142.43 37.17
N ASP A 44 -151.27 143.63 37.51
CA ASP A 44 -151.59 144.31 38.78
C ASP A 44 -152.72 145.38 38.57
N GLN A 45 -153.03 146.21 39.59
CA GLN A 45 -154.27 147.00 39.75
C GLN A 45 -154.07 148.55 39.77
N GLU A 46 -155.13 149.28 39.38
CA GLU A 46 -155.70 150.48 40.04
C GLU A 46 -155.18 151.96 39.91
N ASN A 47 -156.15 152.82 39.52
CA ASN A 47 -156.71 153.99 40.25
C ASN A 47 -156.33 155.50 40.04
N ASN A 48 -157.41 156.30 40.13
CA ASN A 48 -157.59 157.60 40.83
C ASN A 48 -157.15 158.99 40.27
N HIS A 49 -158.13 159.92 40.37
CA HIS A 49 -158.04 161.31 40.92
C HIS A 49 -157.24 162.42 40.16
N SER A 50 -157.53 163.73 40.31
CA SER A 50 -158.68 164.50 40.88
C SER A 50 -158.53 166.03 40.60
N THR A 51 -159.21 166.87 41.40
CA THR A 51 -158.75 168.19 41.93
C THR A 51 -158.69 169.45 41.04
N THR A 52 -159.71 170.32 41.25
CA THR A 52 -159.55 171.72 41.73
C THR A 52 -159.51 172.92 40.73
N ALA A 53 -160.45 173.88 40.94
CA ALA A 53 -160.36 175.35 40.73
C ALA A 53 -160.40 175.95 39.28
N ILE A 54 -160.72 177.24 38.99
CA ILE A 54 -161.40 178.40 39.67
C ILE A 54 -161.75 179.51 38.60
N SER A 55 -162.59 180.51 38.96
CA SER A 55 -162.71 181.89 38.40
C SER A 55 -163.53 182.25 37.13
N ASP A 56 -164.44 183.21 37.33
CA ASP A 56 -164.56 184.60 36.77
C ASP A 56 -164.93 184.97 35.30
N ASP A 57 -166.05 185.75 35.24
CA ASP A 57 -166.21 187.13 34.68
C ASP A 57 -166.05 187.35 33.13
N GLN A 58 -167.05 187.85 32.37
CA GLN A 58 -167.59 189.22 32.47
C GLN A 58 -168.99 189.52 31.87
N SER A 59 -169.73 190.38 32.60
CA SER A 59 -170.65 191.49 32.23
C SER A 59 -171.51 191.55 30.94
N ASN A 60 -172.81 191.86 31.14
CA ASN A 60 -173.66 192.88 30.45
C ASN A 60 -173.93 192.81 28.91
N PHE A 61 -175.05 193.32 28.34
CA PHE A 61 -176.21 194.12 28.82
C PHE A 61 -177.49 193.80 28.00
N ASN A 62 -178.70 194.14 28.49
CA ASN A 62 -180.06 194.16 27.87
C ASN A 62 -180.38 193.28 26.61
N LEU A 63 -181.45 192.48 26.58
CA LEU A 63 -182.84 192.84 26.95
C LEU A 63 -183.54 191.82 27.89
N LEU A 64 -182.82 191.39 28.94
CA LEU A 64 -183.33 190.65 30.11
C LEU A 64 -183.95 189.24 29.82
N PRO A 65 -185.20 188.91 30.20
CA PRO A 65 -185.40 188.15 31.45
C PRO A 65 -185.37 186.61 31.35
N TYR A 66 -185.95 186.04 30.29
CA TYR A 66 -186.48 184.67 30.34
C TYR A 66 -185.48 183.56 29.95
N THR A 67 -184.34 183.92 29.36
CA THR A 67 -183.41 182.99 28.69
C THR A 67 -182.62 182.07 29.63
N SER A 68 -182.68 182.26 30.95
CA SER A 68 -181.83 181.57 31.93
C SER A 68 -182.19 180.10 32.20
N ALA A 69 -183.43 179.68 31.97
CA ALA A 69 -183.85 178.30 32.22
C ALA A 69 -183.24 177.30 31.21
N LEU A 70 -182.94 177.74 29.98
CA LEU A 70 -182.55 176.91 28.84
C LEU A 70 -181.15 176.27 28.99
N TRP A 71 -180.33 176.72 29.95
CA TRP A 71 -178.95 176.24 30.12
C TRP A 71 -178.81 175.14 31.18
N ARG A 72 -179.64 175.14 32.24
CA ARG A 72 -179.51 174.18 33.36
C ARG A 72 -179.90 172.75 33.00
N ALA A 73 -180.90 172.55 32.15
CA ALA A 73 -181.36 171.21 31.77
C ALA A 73 -180.32 170.49 30.89
N THR A 74 -179.78 171.20 29.91
CA THR A 74 -178.84 170.72 28.89
C THR A 74 -177.53 170.20 29.47
N GLN A 75 -177.09 170.74 30.61
CA GLN A 75 -175.85 170.36 31.27
C GLN A 75 -175.96 169.07 32.10
N ALA A 76 -177.15 168.73 32.61
CA ALA A 76 -177.33 167.64 33.56
C ALA A 76 -177.22 166.25 32.93
N PHE A 77 -177.88 165.99 31.79
CA PHE A 77 -177.89 164.65 31.19
C PHE A 77 -176.56 164.29 30.50
N ALA A 78 -175.74 165.28 30.14
CA ALA A 78 -174.38 165.06 29.64
C ALA A 78 -173.48 164.33 30.67
N ALA A 79 -173.78 164.42 31.96
CA ALA A 79 -173.09 163.64 33.00
C ALA A 79 -173.48 162.15 32.97
N ALA A 80 -174.76 161.83 32.73
CA ALA A 80 -175.27 160.46 32.72
C ALA A 80 -174.68 159.63 31.57
N GLN A 81 -174.42 160.25 30.42
CA GLN A 81 -173.82 159.58 29.26
C GLN A 81 -172.40 159.05 29.54
N LYS A 82 -171.64 159.71 30.42
CA LYS A 82 -170.21 159.42 30.65
C LYS A 82 -169.94 158.22 31.55
N GLU A 83 -170.82 157.93 32.52
CA GLU A 83 -170.73 156.70 33.34
C GLU A 83 -171.01 155.44 32.51
N VAL A 84 -171.92 155.52 31.54
CA VAL A 84 -172.30 154.37 30.69
C VAL A 84 -171.14 153.89 29.82
N GLU A 85 -170.32 154.81 29.29
CA GLU A 85 -169.10 154.46 28.54
C GLU A 85 -168.06 153.76 29.43
N ASN A 86 -167.93 154.17 30.70
CA ASN A 86 -166.94 153.63 31.63
C ASN A 86 -167.26 152.17 32.04
N VAL A 87 -168.55 151.84 32.21
CA VAL A 87 -169.00 150.47 32.49
C VAL A 87 -168.77 149.53 31.28
N ASN A 88 -168.86 150.05 30.06
CA ASN A 88 -168.61 149.29 28.84
C ASN A 88 -167.16 148.80 28.74
N ASP A 89 -166.19 149.68 29.01
CA ASP A 89 -164.77 149.36 28.83
C ASP A 89 -164.24 148.31 29.83
N LEU A 90 -164.72 148.35 31.09
CA LEU A 90 -164.41 147.31 32.08
C LEU A 90 -164.96 145.92 31.70
N TYR A 91 -166.14 145.86 31.07
CA TYR A 91 -166.74 144.58 30.64
C TYR A 91 -165.94 143.94 29.49
N ILE A 92 -165.37 144.76 28.60
CA ILE A 92 -164.51 144.31 27.49
C ILE A 92 -163.17 143.73 27.99
N ALA A 93 -162.67 144.20 29.14
CA ALA A 93 -161.44 143.69 29.74
C ALA A 93 -161.59 142.25 30.26
N HIS A 94 -162.54 142.01 31.16
CA HIS A 94 -162.72 140.68 31.80
C HIS A 94 -163.06 139.55 30.80
N ALA A 95 -163.71 139.87 29.68
CA ALA A 95 -164.06 138.89 28.65
C ALA A 95 -162.84 138.14 28.07
N LYS A 96 -161.68 138.80 27.93
CA LYS A 96 -160.46 138.22 27.35
C LYS A 96 -159.68 137.29 28.28
N GLU A 97 -159.99 137.30 29.56
CA GLU A 97 -159.23 136.54 30.56
C GLU A 97 -159.82 135.15 30.80
N ILE A 98 -161.16 135.07 30.81
CA ILE A 98 -161.93 133.81 30.87
C ILE A 98 -161.56 132.88 29.70
N GLU A 99 -161.22 133.44 28.54
CA GLU A 99 -160.85 132.71 27.32
C GLU A 99 -159.57 131.85 27.47
N LYS A 100 -158.67 132.16 28.42
CA LYS A 100 -157.38 131.47 28.61
C LYS A 100 -157.45 130.20 29.49
N VAL A 101 -158.46 130.09 30.36
CA VAL A 101 -158.59 129.02 31.37
C VAL A 101 -158.53 127.58 30.81
N PRO A 102 -159.07 127.27 29.61
CA PRO A 102 -159.04 125.90 29.06
C PRO A 102 -157.63 125.39 28.71
N GLU A 103 -156.70 126.28 28.36
CA GLU A 103 -155.40 125.88 27.80
C GLU A 103 -154.41 125.43 28.89
N VAL A 104 -154.51 126.00 30.11
CA VAL A 104 -153.73 125.59 31.28
C VAL A 104 -154.07 124.16 31.69
N HIS A 105 -155.36 123.82 31.80
CA HIS A 105 -155.83 122.46 32.10
C HIS A 105 -155.28 121.42 31.10
N ARG A 106 -155.18 121.82 29.82
CA ARG A 106 -154.72 120.94 28.73
C ARG A 106 -153.21 120.62 28.79
N ARG A 107 -152.40 121.47 29.42
CA ARG A 107 -150.97 121.17 29.68
C ARG A 107 -150.79 120.23 30.87
N LEU A 108 -151.55 120.44 31.95
CA LEU A 108 -151.40 119.71 33.21
C LEU A 108 -151.72 118.21 33.06
N ALA A 109 -152.79 117.86 32.34
CA ALA A 109 -153.13 116.46 32.04
C ALA A 109 -152.01 115.73 31.29
N LYS A 110 -151.36 116.42 30.33
CA LYS A 110 -150.39 115.80 29.40
C LYS A 110 -149.10 115.33 30.08
N LEU A 111 -148.68 115.98 31.16
CA LEU A 111 -147.51 115.59 31.95
C LEU A 111 -147.79 114.40 32.89
N TYR A 112 -149.05 114.22 33.32
CA TYR A 112 -149.44 113.13 34.20
C TYR A 112 -149.38 111.77 33.50
N ASP A 113 -149.93 111.69 32.28
CA ASP A 113 -149.92 110.46 31.45
C ASP A 113 -148.49 109.98 31.13
N GLU A 114 -147.55 110.91 30.91
CA GLU A 114 -146.17 110.56 30.53
C GLU A 114 -145.38 109.88 31.66
N CYS A 115 -145.70 110.21 32.92
CA CYS A 115 -145.14 109.55 34.09
C CYS A 115 -145.68 108.10 34.21
N VAL A 116 -146.99 107.93 34.08
CA VAL A 116 -147.67 106.62 34.14
C VAL A 116 -147.16 105.65 33.06
N TYR A 117 -146.79 106.17 31.89
CA TYR A 117 -146.18 105.37 30.82
C TYR A 117 -144.76 104.87 31.18
N LYS A 118 -143.91 105.73 31.75
CA LYS A 118 -142.50 105.40 32.06
C LYS A 118 -142.39 104.32 33.14
N ASP A 119 -143.17 104.42 34.23
CA ASP A 119 -143.19 103.40 35.30
C ASP A 119 -143.67 102.03 34.79
N ARG A 120 -144.69 102.01 33.92
CA ARG A 120 -145.20 100.77 33.33
C ARG A 120 -144.11 100.03 32.54
N ARG A 121 -143.23 100.75 31.85
CA ARG A 121 -142.14 100.18 31.06
C ARG A 121 -141.00 99.62 31.93
N ILE A 122 -140.66 100.30 33.03
CA ILE A 122 -139.68 99.80 34.02
C ILE A 122 -140.17 98.49 34.65
N LYS A 123 -141.48 98.38 34.94
CA LYS A 123 -142.07 97.16 35.51
C LYS A 123 -142.00 95.95 34.56
N GLN A 124 -142.17 96.17 33.25
CA GLN A 124 -142.05 95.10 32.26
C GLN A 124 -140.62 94.54 32.19
N GLN A 125 -139.59 95.40 32.13
CA GLN A 125 -138.19 94.96 32.01
C GLN A 125 -137.71 94.13 33.20
N LYS A 126 -138.24 94.37 34.41
CA LYS A 126 -137.93 93.54 35.60
C LYS A 126 -138.47 92.11 35.49
N ASN A 127 -139.62 91.89 34.86
CA ASN A 127 -140.19 90.55 34.70
C ASN A 127 -139.34 89.70 33.73
N THR A 128 -138.95 90.25 32.58
CA THR A 128 -138.17 89.51 31.56
C THR A 128 -136.81 89.03 32.09
N ILE A 129 -136.19 89.79 33.01
CA ILE A 129 -134.93 89.39 33.67
C ILE A 129 -135.14 88.19 34.61
N ALA A 130 -136.29 88.10 35.28
CA ALA A 130 -136.59 86.99 36.19
C ALA A 130 -136.82 85.66 35.44
N GLU A 131 -137.46 85.70 34.27
CA GLU A 131 -137.72 84.52 33.43
C GLU A 131 -136.40 83.90 32.91
N LEU A 132 -135.48 84.73 32.42
CA LEU A 132 -134.15 84.28 31.95
C LEU A 132 -133.29 83.64 33.05
N GLN A 133 -133.41 84.11 34.30
CA GLN A 133 -132.72 83.51 35.45
C GLN A 133 -133.27 82.14 35.87
N LEU A 134 -134.51 81.81 35.50
CA LEU A 134 -135.10 80.50 35.75
C LEU A 134 -134.63 79.48 34.70
N GLU A 135 -134.73 79.83 33.41
CA GLU A 135 -134.34 78.96 32.29
C GLU A 135 -132.85 78.56 32.33
N SER A 136 -132.00 79.42 32.91
CA SER A 136 -130.59 79.12 33.14
C SER A 136 -130.35 77.92 34.07
N LYS A 137 -131.21 77.71 35.08
CA LYS A 137 -130.98 76.68 36.12
C LYS A 137 -131.39 75.29 35.66
N ASP A 138 -132.48 75.18 34.90
CA ASP A 138 -132.96 73.89 34.41
C ASP A 138 -131.98 73.25 33.41
N LYS A 139 -131.32 74.07 32.58
CA LYS A 139 -130.27 73.63 31.65
C LYS A 139 -129.02 73.09 32.36
N GLU A 140 -128.68 73.64 33.52
CA GLU A 140 -127.55 73.18 34.34
C GLU A 140 -127.86 71.84 35.04
N ALA A 141 -129.10 71.65 35.51
CA ALA A 141 -129.56 70.41 36.14
C ALA A 141 -129.54 69.19 35.18
N ASP A 142 -129.89 69.36 33.90
CA ASP A 142 -129.89 68.27 32.92
C ASP A 142 -128.48 67.87 32.44
N LEU A 143 -127.51 68.79 32.48
CA LEU A 143 -126.10 68.47 32.24
C LEU A 143 -125.51 67.58 33.35
N ALA A 144 -125.93 67.76 34.60
CA ALA A 144 -125.50 66.92 35.71
C ALA A 144 -125.95 65.45 35.52
N LYS A 145 -127.21 65.22 35.13
CA LYS A 145 -127.75 63.88 34.85
C LYS A 145 -126.99 63.14 33.74
N ARG A 146 -126.55 63.86 32.71
CA ARG A 146 -125.76 63.27 31.60
C ARG A 146 -124.37 62.82 32.02
N ARG A 147 -123.72 63.50 32.98
CA ARG A 147 -122.41 63.10 33.51
C ARG A 147 -122.49 61.80 34.30
N ALA A 148 -123.44 61.69 35.24
CA ALA A 148 -123.60 60.49 36.07
C ALA A 148 -123.77 59.19 35.25
N LYS A 149 -124.41 59.27 34.08
CA LYS A 149 -124.63 58.11 33.21
C LYS A 149 -123.38 57.64 32.46
N LEU A 150 -122.39 58.52 32.24
CA LEU A 150 -121.10 58.14 31.63
C LEU A 150 -120.18 57.42 32.62
N GLU A 151 -120.35 57.65 33.92
CA GLU A 151 -119.62 56.97 35.00
C GLU A 151 -119.96 55.47 35.02
N GLU A 152 -121.26 55.12 34.99
CA GLU A 152 -121.76 53.75 35.08
C GLU A 152 -121.33 52.86 33.90
N ASP A 153 -121.21 53.43 32.71
CA ASP A 153 -120.76 52.70 31.51
C ASP A 153 -119.23 52.53 31.48
N ALA A 154 -118.46 53.35 32.21
CA ALA A 154 -117.02 53.21 32.34
C ALA A 154 -116.63 52.01 33.23
N GLU A 155 -117.35 51.76 34.33
CA GLU A 155 -117.06 50.64 35.24
C GLU A 155 -117.24 49.27 34.55
N LYS A 156 -118.32 49.10 33.77
CA LYS A 156 -118.60 47.85 33.02
C LYS A 156 -117.48 47.52 32.03
N LEU A 157 -116.94 48.56 31.36
CA LEU A 157 -115.82 48.46 30.42
C LEU A 157 -114.47 48.17 31.10
N GLY A 158 -114.37 48.35 32.42
CA GLY A 158 -113.25 47.91 33.24
C GLY A 158 -113.26 46.41 33.49
N ALA A 159 -114.42 45.86 33.89
CA ALA A 159 -114.56 44.44 34.24
C ALA A 159 -114.24 43.49 33.08
N GLU A 160 -114.71 43.79 31.85
CA GLU A 160 -114.49 42.94 30.67
C GLU A 160 -113.01 42.83 30.29
N LYS A 161 -112.24 43.92 30.44
CA LYS A 161 -110.80 43.94 30.18
C LYS A 161 -110.02 43.03 31.13
N GLU A 162 -110.44 42.94 32.40
CA GLU A 162 -109.75 42.12 33.39
C GLU A 162 -109.90 40.62 33.12
N GLU A 163 -111.01 40.19 32.49
CA GLU A 163 -111.19 38.79 32.07
C GLU A 163 -110.30 38.42 30.87
N GLN A 164 -110.10 39.33 29.90
CA GLN A 164 -109.16 39.10 28.79
C GLN A 164 -107.72 38.89 29.28
N VAL A 165 -107.24 39.71 30.22
CA VAL A 165 -105.89 39.58 30.80
C VAL A 165 -105.69 38.21 31.46
N LYS A 166 -106.71 37.72 32.20
CA LYS A 166 -106.69 36.39 32.85
C LYS A 166 -106.64 35.22 31.84
N LYS A 167 -107.16 35.40 30.62
CA LYS A 167 -107.05 34.41 29.52
C LYS A 167 -105.67 34.48 28.86
N ALA A 168 -105.13 35.68 28.61
CA ALA A 168 -103.80 35.87 28.01
C ALA A 168 -102.67 35.21 28.85
N GLN A 169 -102.65 35.45 30.17
CA GLN A 169 -101.63 34.88 31.06
C GLN A 169 -101.62 33.35 31.13
N LYS A 170 -102.73 32.66 30.79
CA LYS A 170 -102.76 31.19 30.71
C LYS A 170 -102.14 30.68 29.40
N ALA A 171 -102.30 31.40 28.30
CA ALA A 171 -101.68 31.06 27.02
C ALA A 171 -100.16 31.27 27.06
N GLU A 172 -99.71 32.39 27.62
CA GLU A 172 -98.30 32.74 27.80
C GLU A 172 -97.52 31.65 28.55
N LYS A 173 -98.00 31.24 29.74
CA LYS A 173 -97.38 30.18 30.55
C LYS A 173 -97.31 28.82 29.84
N SER A 174 -98.25 28.52 28.95
CA SER A 174 -98.25 27.29 28.14
C SER A 174 -97.16 27.33 27.04
N MET A 175 -96.92 28.50 26.47
CA MET A 175 -95.85 28.71 25.49
C MET A 175 -94.47 28.66 26.13
N ASP A 176 -94.28 29.21 27.34
CA ASP A 176 -93.00 29.14 28.06
C ASP A 176 -92.62 27.72 28.46
N VAL A 177 -93.58 26.87 28.87
CA VAL A 177 -93.32 25.45 29.15
C VAL A 177 -92.81 24.73 27.89
N ARG A 178 -93.51 24.85 26.75
CA ARG A 178 -93.05 24.26 25.47
C ARG A 178 -91.70 24.79 25.02
N LYS A 179 -91.43 26.08 25.24
CA LYS A 179 -90.15 26.71 24.92
C LYS A 179 -89.01 26.19 25.81
N ALA A 180 -89.30 25.89 27.08
CA ALA A 180 -88.35 25.25 27.99
C ALA A 180 -88.09 23.78 27.63
N GLU A 181 -89.14 23.00 27.31
CA GLU A 181 -89.02 21.60 26.86
C GLU A 181 -88.18 21.48 25.57
N LEU A 182 -88.50 22.30 24.56
CA LEU A 182 -87.80 22.28 23.27
C LEU A 182 -86.34 22.75 23.43
N LYS A 183 -86.09 23.76 24.27
CA LYS A 183 -84.73 24.18 24.66
C LYS A 183 -83.97 23.06 25.38
N HIS A 184 -84.60 22.35 26.32
CA HIS A 184 -83.96 21.26 27.06
C HIS A 184 -83.59 20.08 26.14
N ASN A 185 -84.48 19.70 25.22
CA ASN A 185 -84.19 18.66 24.23
C ASN A 185 -83.03 19.07 23.31
N MET A 186 -83.00 20.30 22.80
CA MET A 186 -81.87 20.78 22.01
C MET A 186 -80.56 20.87 22.81
N GLU A 187 -80.61 21.27 24.09
CA GLU A 187 -79.43 21.27 24.97
C GLU A 187 -78.93 19.85 25.24
N LYS A 188 -79.84 18.86 25.30
CA LYS A 188 -79.47 17.44 25.41
C LYS A 188 -78.86 16.89 24.12
N GLU A 189 -79.48 17.13 22.97
CA GLU A 189 -78.94 16.69 21.67
C GLU A 189 -77.55 17.31 21.39
N LEU A 190 -77.37 18.59 21.74
CA LEU A 190 -76.05 19.25 21.66
C LEU A 190 -75.03 18.70 22.67
N ALA A 191 -75.47 18.23 23.84
CA ALA A 191 -74.61 17.58 24.82
C ALA A 191 -74.20 16.16 24.37
N ASP A 192 -75.16 15.35 23.94
CA ASP A 192 -74.94 13.96 23.49
C ASP A 192 -74.01 13.95 22.25
N LEU A 193 -74.29 14.81 21.26
CA LEU A 193 -73.48 14.93 20.03
C LEU A 193 -72.07 15.49 20.32
N LYS A 194 -71.95 16.41 21.28
CA LYS A 194 -70.63 16.88 21.73
C LYS A 194 -69.87 15.78 22.47
N GLU A 195 -70.50 15.01 23.35
CA GLU A 195 -69.82 13.91 24.07
C GLU A 195 -69.34 12.83 23.08
N GLU A 196 -70.12 12.53 22.04
CA GLU A 196 -69.69 11.63 20.96
C GLU A 196 -68.54 12.22 20.13
N GLN A 197 -68.58 13.52 19.81
CA GLN A 197 -67.48 14.21 19.12
C GLN A 197 -66.20 14.23 19.97
N ASP A 198 -66.30 14.55 21.27
CA ASP A 198 -65.19 14.58 22.21
C ASP A 198 -64.60 13.16 22.43
N LYS A 199 -65.44 12.11 22.51
CA LYS A 199 -64.99 10.70 22.56
C LYS A 199 -64.25 10.28 21.29
N ASN A 200 -64.79 10.62 20.11
CA ASN A 200 -64.19 10.27 18.82
C ASN A 200 -62.86 11.03 18.63
N TYR A 201 -62.83 12.32 18.95
CA TYR A 201 -61.62 13.14 18.95
C TYR A 201 -60.54 12.58 19.88
N ASN A 202 -60.88 12.27 21.14
CA ASN A 202 -59.93 11.71 22.11
C ASN A 202 -59.44 10.31 21.72
N SER A 203 -60.32 9.46 21.16
CA SER A 203 -59.92 8.13 20.66
C SER A 203 -58.89 8.26 19.53
N ARG A 204 -59.17 9.13 18.56
CA ARG A 204 -58.27 9.41 17.42
C ARG A 204 -56.98 10.13 17.85
N LEU A 205 -57.03 10.96 18.89
CA LEU A 205 -55.86 11.61 19.48
C LEU A 205 -54.95 10.55 20.13
N ASN A 206 -55.53 9.65 20.93
CA ASN A 206 -54.82 8.56 21.58
C ASN A 206 -54.19 7.61 20.54
N GLU A 207 -54.93 7.18 19.50
CA GLU A 207 -54.36 6.37 18.41
C GLU A 207 -53.17 7.05 17.71
N LEU A 208 -53.26 8.37 17.50
CA LEU A 208 -52.20 9.16 16.85
C LEU A 208 -50.99 9.42 17.76
N GLU A 209 -51.20 9.48 19.08
CA GLU A 209 -50.13 9.51 20.06
C GLU A 209 -49.44 8.13 20.18
N ASP A 210 -50.22 7.06 20.26
CA ASP A 210 -49.73 5.69 20.43
C ASP A 210 -48.97 5.19 19.19
N THR A 211 -49.40 5.59 17.98
CA THR A 211 -48.65 5.34 16.74
C THR A 211 -47.37 6.16 16.63
N LYS A 212 -47.39 7.45 17.01
CA LYS A 212 -46.17 8.26 17.10
C LYS A 212 -45.18 7.72 18.15
N ARG A 213 -45.68 7.22 19.28
CA ARG A 213 -44.87 6.60 20.34
C ARG A 213 -44.19 5.33 19.84
N LYS A 214 -44.93 4.42 19.21
CA LYS A 214 -44.38 3.20 18.58
C LYS A 214 -43.31 3.53 17.54
N GLN A 215 -43.56 4.52 16.67
CA GLN A 215 -42.54 5.00 15.72
C GLN A 215 -41.32 5.60 16.42
N GLY A 216 -41.50 6.37 17.48
CA GLY A 216 -40.41 6.94 18.28
C GLY A 216 -39.53 5.85 18.93
N ASP A 217 -40.14 4.84 19.53
CA ASP A 217 -39.44 3.71 20.13
C ASP A 217 -38.75 2.83 19.07
N GLU A 218 -39.37 2.62 17.89
CA GLU A 218 -38.72 1.98 16.74
C GLU A 218 -37.48 2.75 16.25
N TRP A 219 -37.59 4.06 16.05
CA TRP A 219 -36.48 4.90 15.60
C TRP A 219 -35.35 4.94 16.64
N LYS A 220 -35.70 5.01 17.92
CA LYS A 220 -34.74 4.93 19.04
C LYS A 220 -34.01 3.59 19.08
N ASN A 221 -34.72 2.48 18.87
CA ASN A 221 -34.10 1.15 18.80
C ASN A 221 -33.19 1.01 17.56
N LYS A 222 -33.63 1.49 16.38
CA LYS A 222 -32.78 1.54 15.17
C LYS A 222 -31.53 2.38 15.39
N LEU A 223 -31.64 3.53 16.04
CA LEU A 223 -30.51 4.41 16.40
C LEU A 223 -29.54 3.71 17.34
N ASN A 224 -30.02 3.08 18.42
CA ASN A 224 -29.19 2.34 19.38
C ASN A 224 -28.41 1.18 18.71
N ILE A 225 -29.04 0.45 17.79
CA ILE A 225 -28.39 -0.64 17.04
C ILE A 225 -27.30 -0.07 16.14
N LEU A 226 -27.60 0.97 15.36
CA LEU A 226 -26.64 1.62 14.47
C LEU A 226 -25.47 2.25 15.23
N GLU A 227 -25.70 2.83 16.40
CA GLU A 227 -24.64 3.37 17.26
C GLU A 227 -23.75 2.26 17.83
N ALA A 228 -24.33 1.12 18.24
CA ALA A 228 -23.58 -0.05 18.70
C ALA A 228 -22.74 -0.68 17.58
N ASP A 229 -23.30 -0.88 16.39
CA ASP A 229 -22.59 -1.42 15.23
C ASP A 229 -21.49 -0.47 14.73
N ASN A 230 -21.76 0.84 14.68
CA ASN A 230 -20.75 1.83 14.29
C ASN A 230 -19.60 1.90 15.32
N LYS A 231 -19.92 1.83 16.62
CA LYS A 231 -18.91 1.74 17.69
C LYS A 231 -18.07 0.46 17.60
N LYS A 232 -18.67 -0.66 17.20
CA LYS A 232 -17.96 -1.92 16.94
C LYS A 232 -17.05 -1.81 15.72
N LEU A 233 -17.59 -1.37 14.57
CA LEU A 233 -16.83 -1.16 13.33
C LEU A 233 -15.65 -0.21 13.51
N LEU A 234 -15.80 0.86 14.29
CA LEU A 234 -14.73 1.81 14.60
C LEU A 234 -13.66 1.21 15.55
N GLY A 235 -14.03 0.22 16.37
CA GLY A 235 -13.08 -0.61 17.12
C GLY A 235 -12.32 -1.58 16.23
N ASP A 236 -13.03 -2.30 15.36
CA ASP A 236 -12.46 -3.23 14.38
C ASP A 236 -11.50 -2.51 13.41
N LEU A 237 -11.86 -1.30 12.95
CA LEU A 237 -11.00 -0.45 12.12
C LEU A 237 -9.67 -0.13 12.80
N LYS A 238 -9.70 0.35 14.05
CA LYS A 238 -8.50 0.67 14.83
C LYS A 238 -7.63 -0.56 15.12
N LEU A 239 -8.23 -1.75 15.22
CA LEU A 239 -7.49 -2.99 15.33
C LEU A 239 -6.80 -3.36 14.00
N ARG A 240 -7.47 -3.14 12.86
CA ARG A 240 -6.86 -3.34 11.53
C ARG A 240 -5.77 -2.33 11.21
N GLU A 241 -5.97 -1.07 11.57
CA GLU A 241 -4.99 0.02 11.43
C GLU A 241 -3.68 -0.34 12.12
N LYS A 242 -3.74 -0.76 13.39
CA LYS A 242 -2.57 -1.29 14.12
C LYS A 242 -1.94 -2.54 13.51
N GLN A 243 -2.75 -3.47 12.98
CA GLN A 243 -2.22 -4.65 12.29
C GLN A 243 -1.45 -4.26 11.02
N ILE A 244 -1.83 -3.18 10.34
CA ILE A 244 -1.09 -2.65 9.19
C ILE A 244 0.23 -2.01 9.67
N GLU A 245 0.21 -1.15 10.69
CA GLU A 245 1.42 -0.56 11.28
C GLU A 245 2.45 -1.64 11.73
N ASP A 246 2.00 -2.69 12.42
CA ASP A 246 2.84 -3.82 12.85
C ASP A 246 3.38 -4.64 11.66
N LEU A 247 2.63 -4.77 10.57
CA LEU A 247 3.06 -5.49 9.36
C LEU A 247 4.03 -4.66 8.51
N GLU A 248 3.81 -3.35 8.36
CA GLU A 248 4.76 -2.44 7.71
C GLU A 248 6.08 -2.37 8.49
N GLY A 249 6.00 -2.31 9.82
CA GLY A 249 7.16 -2.36 10.72
C GLY A 249 7.92 -3.69 10.67
N GLN A 250 7.25 -4.80 10.34
CA GLN A 250 7.90 -6.09 10.07
C GLN A 250 8.50 -6.14 8.66
N LEU A 251 7.75 -5.71 7.64
CA LEU A 251 8.18 -5.68 6.24
C LEU A 251 9.48 -4.89 6.08
N LYS A 252 9.55 -3.71 6.70
CA LYS A 252 10.76 -2.88 6.72
C LYS A 252 11.95 -3.62 7.33
N LYS A 253 11.81 -4.18 8.54
CA LYS A 253 12.86 -4.97 9.20
C LYS A 253 13.30 -6.20 8.38
N THR A 254 12.44 -6.77 7.56
CA THR A 254 12.82 -7.85 6.63
C THR A 254 13.52 -7.34 5.37
N GLY A 255 13.19 -6.14 4.90
CA GLY A 255 13.89 -5.46 3.81
C GLY A 255 15.30 -5.06 4.22
N ASP A 256 15.45 -4.34 5.33
CA ASP A 256 16.74 -3.92 5.91
C ASP A 256 17.70 -5.13 6.05
N ARG A 257 17.21 -6.25 6.61
CA ARG A 257 17.96 -7.52 6.77
C ARG A 257 18.29 -8.23 5.45
N LEU A 258 17.54 -7.99 4.38
CA LEU A 258 17.81 -8.56 3.06
C LEU A 258 18.91 -7.75 2.36
N GLU A 259 18.86 -6.42 2.46
CA GLU A 259 19.92 -5.52 1.96
C GLU A 259 21.27 -5.81 2.66
N ASP A 260 21.29 -5.94 3.99
CA ASP A 260 22.47 -6.40 4.76
C ASP A 260 23.03 -7.73 4.24
N SER A 261 22.14 -8.69 3.91
CA SER A 261 22.50 -10.02 3.42
C SER A 261 23.08 -9.99 2.01
N GLU A 262 22.56 -9.12 1.13
CA GLU A 262 23.09 -8.94 -0.22
C GLU A 262 24.41 -8.16 -0.23
N ALA A 263 24.57 -7.17 0.66
CA ALA A 263 25.83 -6.48 0.92
C ALA A 263 26.91 -7.46 1.43
N ALA A 264 26.57 -8.33 2.40
CA ALA A 264 27.48 -9.37 2.87
C ALA A 264 27.82 -10.37 1.76
N LYS A 265 26.83 -10.84 0.98
CA LYS A 265 27.02 -11.79 -0.13
C LYS A 265 27.92 -11.24 -1.25
N THR A 266 27.78 -9.96 -1.60
CA THR A 266 28.64 -9.31 -2.60
C THR A 266 30.06 -9.11 -2.08
N LEU A 267 30.22 -8.73 -0.80
CA LEU A 267 31.52 -8.65 -0.13
C LEU A 267 32.24 -10.01 -0.07
N TYR A 268 31.55 -11.08 0.34
CA TYR A 268 32.12 -12.43 0.36
C TYR A 268 32.45 -12.97 -1.04
N LYS A 269 31.63 -12.64 -2.05
CA LYS A 269 31.96 -12.97 -3.45
C LYS A 269 33.28 -12.32 -3.86
N LYS A 270 33.44 -11.01 -3.61
CA LYS A 270 34.68 -10.30 -3.92
C LYS A 270 35.87 -10.88 -3.15
N GLN A 271 35.73 -11.16 -1.85
CA GLN A 271 36.80 -11.79 -1.06
C GLN A 271 37.21 -13.15 -1.61
N LYS A 272 36.27 -13.95 -2.13
CA LYS A 272 36.58 -15.21 -2.81
C LYS A 272 37.38 -14.96 -4.10
N GLU A 273 36.97 -14.00 -4.91
CA GLU A 273 37.64 -13.65 -6.18
C GLU A 273 39.06 -13.11 -5.93
N ASP A 274 39.25 -12.22 -4.95
CA ASP A 274 40.56 -11.71 -4.50
C ASP A 274 41.46 -12.85 -3.96
N LEU A 275 40.90 -13.82 -3.21
CA LEU A 275 41.63 -14.98 -2.70
C LEU A 275 41.98 -16.00 -3.81
N GLU A 276 41.11 -16.21 -4.79
CA GLU A 276 41.37 -17.10 -5.92
C GLU A 276 42.44 -16.51 -6.86
N ALA A 277 42.45 -15.18 -7.05
CA ALA A 277 43.51 -14.47 -7.75
C ALA A 277 44.86 -14.63 -7.02
N ARG A 278 44.92 -14.36 -5.71
CA ARG A 278 46.14 -14.56 -4.90
C ARG A 278 46.60 -16.01 -4.85
N TYR A 279 45.67 -16.97 -4.85
CA TYR A 279 46.02 -18.39 -4.91
C TYR A 279 46.75 -18.73 -6.23
N LYS A 280 46.24 -18.23 -7.36
CA LYS A 280 46.88 -18.42 -8.68
C LYS A 280 48.20 -17.66 -8.80
N GLU A 281 48.28 -16.45 -8.25
CA GLU A 281 49.51 -15.66 -8.15
C GLU A 281 50.60 -16.42 -7.39
N ILE A 282 50.31 -16.90 -6.18
CA ILE A 282 51.21 -17.75 -5.38
C ILE A 282 51.53 -19.07 -6.10
N GLN A 283 50.55 -19.71 -6.74
CA GLN A 283 50.79 -20.96 -7.48
C GLN A 283 51.81 -20.75 -8.61
N ASN A 284 51.72 -19.62 -9.32
CA ASN A 284 52.65 -19.26 -10.38
C ASN A 284 54.02 -18.81 -9.82
N GLU A 285 54.05 -18.03 -8.75
CA GLU A 285 55.27 -17.55 -8.06
C GLU A 285 56.16 -18.72 -7.61
N PHE A 286 55.55 -19.76 -7.03
CA PHE A 286 56.26 -20.97 -6.58
C PHE A 286 56.39 -22.05 -7.67
N GLY A 287 56.09 -21.74 -8.94
CA GLY A 287 56.25 -22.67 -10.07
C GLY A 287 55.43 -23.96 -9.98
N LEU A 288 54.37 -23.98 -9.16
CA LEU A 288 53.60 -25.17 -8.82
C LEU A 288 52.68 -25.58 -9.98
N THR A 289 53.28 -26.26 -10.97
CA THR A 289 52.50 -26.95 -12.00
C THR A 289 51.58 -27.97 -11.33
N THR A 290 50.38 -28.13 -11.89
CA THR A 290 49.39 -29.10 -11.40
C THR A 290 48.90 -29.88 -12.60
N GLN A 291 49.71 -30.82 -13.05
CA GLN A 291 49.28 -31.74 -14.10
C GLN A 291 48.27 -32.73 -13.51
N THR A 292 47.41 -33.29 -14.37
CA THR A 292 46.50 -34.35 -13.93
C THR A 292 47.27 -35.67 -13.77
N THR A 293 46.74 -36.59 -12.96
CA THR A 293 47.26 -37.96 -12.91
C THR A 293 47.26 -38.62 -14.29
N ASP A 294 46.33 -38.22 -15.17
CA ASP A 294 46.13 -38.83 -16.48
C ASP A 294 47.12 -38.30 -17.53
N PHE A 295 47.64 -37.07 -17.37
CA PHE A 295 48.82 -36.59 -18.12
C PHE A 295 50.02 -37.50 -17.87
N TYR A 296 50.33 -37.79 -16.60
CA TYR A 296 51.44 -38.68 -16.26
C TYR A 296 51.19 -40.13 -16.69
N LYS A 297 49.95 -40.66 -16.59
CA LYS A 297 49.62 -42.00 -17.12
C LYS A 297 49.96 -42.10 -18.60
N GLY A 298 49.55 -41.11 -19.40
CA GLY A 298 49.87 -41.03 -20.83
C GLY A 298 51.39 -41.00 -21.05
N LYS A 299 52.10 -40.11 -20.36
CA LYS A 299 53.55 -39.92 -20.55
C LYS A 299 54.40 -41.12 -20.12
N PHE A 300 54.11 -41.77 -19.00
CA PHE A 300 54.84 -43.00 -18.62
C PHE A 300 54.47 -44.19 -19.51
N ALA A 301 53.24 -44.27 -20.04
CA ALA A 301 52.86 -45.28 -21.03
C ALA A 301 53.57 -45.07 -22.38
N GLU A 302 53.69 -43.82 -22.87
CA GLU A 302 54.48 -43.48 -24.06
C GLU A 302 55.95 -43.95 -23.92
N ILE A 303 56.57 -43.69 -22.76
CA ILE A 303 57.94 -44.13 -22.46
C ILE A 303 58.03 -45.67 -22.41
N SER A 304 57.10 -46.35 -21.73
CA SER A 304 57.08 -47.83 -21.71
C SER A 304 56.94 -48.42 -23.11
N GLN A 305 56.07 -47.84 -23.95
CA GLN A 305 55.89 -48.26 -25.34
C GLN A 305 57.13 -47.98 -26.21
N ALA A 306 57.85 -46.89 -25.96
CA ALA A 306 59.12 -46.58 -26.63
C ALA A 306 60.23 -47.57 -26.24
N ILE A 307 60.31 -47.96 -24.96
CA ILE A 307 61.21 -49.02 -24.46
C ILE A 307 60.89 -50.36 -25.12
N GLU A 308 59.59 -50.72 -25.18
CA GLU A 308 59.15 -51.93 -25.88
C GLU A 308 59.53 -51.89 -27.37
N LYS A 309 59.26 -50.77 -28.07
CA LYS A 309 59.61 -50.58 -29.48
C LYS A 309 61.11 -50.76 -29.71
N ILE A 310 61.96 -50.04 -28.98
CA ILE A 310 63.43 -50.12 -29.08
C ILE A 310 63.90 -51.55 -28.81
N SER A 311 63.37 -52.21 -27.77
CA SER A 311 63.71 -53.61 -27.48
C SER A 311 63.36 -54.56 -28.64
N SER A 312 62.23 -54.32 -29.31
CA SER A 312 61.75 -55.15 -30.43
C SER A 312 62.31 -54.77 -31.81
N GLN A 313 63.05 -53.66 -31.92
CA GLN A 313 63.65 -53.21 -33.17
C GLN A 313 65.12 -53.63 -33.29
N TYR A 314 65.87 -53.69 -32.19
CA TYR A 314 67.34 -53.82 -32.22
C TYR A 314 67.91 -55.04 -31.48
N PHE A 315 67.08 -55.88 -30.85
CA PHE A 315 67.53 -57.07 -30.09
C PHE A 315 66.87 -58.38 -30.54
N THR A 316 66.13 -58.34 -31.67
CA THR A 316 65.55 -59.50 -32.32
C THR A 316 66.65 -60.40 -32.89
N ASP A 317 67.54 -59.80 -33.67
CA ASP A 317 68.60 -60.46 -34.40
C ASP A 317 69.93 -60.43 -33.62
N LEU A 318 70.97 -61.07 -34.15
CA LEU A 318 72.30 -61.14 -33.52
C LEU A 318 73.39 -60.78 -34.53
N PRO A 319 74.47 -60.08 -34.10
CA PRO A 319 75.47 -59.56 -35.03
C PRO A 319 76.42 -60.63 -35.60
N PHE A 320 76.69 -61.72 -34.86
CA PHE A 320 77.68 -62.74 -35.23
C PHE A 320 77.32 -64.12 -34.66
N ASP A 321 77.74 -65.19 -35.34
CA ASP A 321 77.56 -66.59 -34.90
C ASP A 321 78.41 -66.99 -33.66
N ASP A 322 79.41 -66.20 -33.24
CA ASP A 322 80.17 -66.48 -32.01
C ASP A 322 79.42 -66.03 -30.74
N PHE A 323 78.29 -66.69 -30.50
CA PHE A 323 77.49 -66.56 -29.28
C PHE A 323 78.29 -66.89 -28.00
N LYS A 324 79.46 -67.54 -28.12
CA LYS A 324 80.32 -67.92 -27.00
C LYS A 324 81.29 -66.80 -26.61
N ALA A 325 81.73 -65.97 -27.56
CA ALA A 325 82.42 -64.71 -27.29
C ALA A 325 81.45 -63.68 -26.69
N ILE A 326 80.37 -63.37 -27.41
CA ILE A 326 79.33 -62.40 -27.01
C ILE A 326 78.85 -62.67 -25.57
N ARG A 327 78.54 -63.93 -25.25
CA ARG A 327 78.04 -64.26 -23.90
C ARG A 327 79.09 -64.18 -22.79
N LYS A 328 80.39 -64.35 -23.07
CA LYS A 328 81.43 -64.11 -22.06
C LYS A 328 81.50 -62.63 -21.67
N GLU A 329 81.43 -61.76 -22.68
CA GLU A 329 81.42 -60.31 -22.52
C GLU A 329 80.18 -59.86 -21.74
N LEU A 330 78.98 -60.29 -22.17
CA LEU A 330 77.73 -59.98 -21.48
C LEU A 330 77.70 -60.46 -20.02
N ILE A 331 78.23 -61.66 -19.70
CA ILE A 331 78.30 -62.16 -18.31
C ILE A 331 79.32 -61.38 -17.47
N ALA A 332 80.37 -60.83 -18.08
CA ALA A 332 81.35 -60.00 -17.38
C ALA A 332 80.73 -58.64 -16.98
N VAL A 333 79.83 -58.09 -17.80
CA VAL A 333 79.14 -56.82 -17.52
C VAL A 333 77.89 -57.01 -16.64
N ASP A 334 76.98 -57.94 -16.98
CA ASP A 334 75.81 -58.27 -16.17
C ASP A 334 75.62 -59.79 -15.99
N LYS A 335 75.74 -60.22 -14.72
CA LYS A 335 75.63 -61.63 -14.28
C LYS A 335 74.29 -62.27 -14.63
N CYS A 336 73.23 -61.50 -14.89
CA CYS A 336 71.91 -62.01 -15.26
C CYS A 336 71.89 -62.69 -16.64
N PHE A 337 72.86 -62.41 -17.52
CA PHE A 337 73.03 -63.15 -18.78
C PHE A 337 73.53 -64.60 -18.61
N ASN A 338 73.91 -65.02 -17.39
CA ASN A 338 74.24 -66.43 -17.13
C ASN A 338 73.00 -67.35 -17.29
N SER A 339 71.81 -66.86 -16.98
CA SER A 339 70.53 -67.59 -17.12
C SER A 339 69.85 -67.42 -18.48
N ILE A 340 70.42 -66.64 -19.40
CA ILE A 340 69.86 -66.41 -20.74
C ILE A 340 70.67 -67.22 -21.78
N PRO A 341 70.01 -68.04 -22.63
CA PRO A 341 70.65 -68.61 -23.81
C PRO A 341 70.87 -67.49 -24.83
N ILE A 342 71.97 -67.57 -25.58
CA ILE A 342 72.23 -66.68 -26.73
C ILE A 342 72.26 -67.57 -27.97
N SER A 343 71.19 -67.49 -28.75
CA SER A 343 70.89 -68.31 -29.92
C SER A 343 69.87 -67.61 -30.82
N HIS A 344 69.55 -68.19 -31.98
CA HIS A 344 68.43 -67.78 -32.82
C HIS A 344 67.10 -68.45 -32.43
N SER A 345 66.95 -68.94 -31.19
CA SER A 345 65.64 -69.46 -30.73
C SER A 345 64.70 -68.30 -30.36
N ASP A 346 63.40 -68.46 -30.60
CA ASP A 346 62.36 -67.51 -30.19
C ASP A 346 62.43 -67.21 -28.68
N THR A 347 62.80 -68.23 -27.88
CA THR A 347 62.96 -68.12 -26.43
C THR A 347 64.19 -67.27 -26.05
N SER A 348 65.30 -67.40 -26.78
CA SER A 348 66.46 -66.52 -26.62
C SER A 348 66.16 -65.10 -27.08
N GLN A 349 65.41 -64.94 -28.17
CA GLN A 349 64.96 -63.64 -28.70
C GLN A 349 64.08 -62.89 -27.71
N ASP A 350 63.02 -63.51 -27.19
CA ASP A 350 62.13 -62.91 -26.18
C ASP A 350 62.89 -62.57 -24.88
N LEU A 351 63.82 -63.42 -24.44
CA LEU A 351 64.64 -63.14 -23.25
C LEU A 351 65.67 -62.03 -23.49
N ARG A 352 66.24 -61.88 -24.69
CA ARG A 352 67.04 -60.70 -25.05
C ARG A 352 66.22 -59.43 -24.99
N MET A 353 65.03 -59.41 -25.61
CA MET A 353 64.14 -58.25 -25.59
C MET A 353 63.76 -57.86 -24.15
N ALA A 354 63.31 -58.81 -23.33
CA ALA A 354 62.97 -58.57 -21.93
C ALA A 354 64.18 -58.05 -21.12
N HIS A 355 65.37 -58.62 -21.33
CA HIS A 355 66.57 -58.15 -20.62
C HIS A 355 67.04 -56.76 -21.09
N ALA A 356 66.83 -56.40 -22.36
CA ALA A 356 67.07 -55.05 -22.86
C ALA A 356 66.12 -54.04 -22.21
N GLN A 357 64.81 -54.35 -22.12
CA GLN A 357 63.84 -53.52 -21.38
C GLN A 357 64.26 -53.32 -19.92
N ARG A 358 64.70 -54.40 -19.23
CA ARG A 358 65.22 -54.32 -17.86
C ARG A 358 66.43 -53.39 -17.75
N ILE A 359 67.40 -53.48 -18.67
CA ILE A 359 68.59 -52.61 -18.65
C ILE A 359 68.19 -51.14 -18.83
N ILE A 360 67.38 -50.85 -19.86
CA ILE A 360 66.94 -49.49 -20.17
C ILE A 360 66.16 -48.89 -18.99
N SER A 361 65.15 -49.58 -18.47
CA SER A 361 64.37 -49.12 -17.31
C SER A 361 65.19 -49.01 -16.02
N SER A 362 66.17 -49.88 -15.82
CA SER A 362 67.09 -49.79 -14.67
C SER A 362 68.00 -48.56 -14.78
N ALA A 363 68.49 -48.22 -15.96
CA ALA A 363 69.29 -47.01 -16.19
C ALA A 363 68.43 -45.74 -16.08
N LEU A 364 67.27 -45.66 -16.73
CA LEU A 364 66.34 -44.53 -16.56
C LEU A 364 65.99 -44.30 -15.07
N SER A 365 65.74 -45.38 -14.31
CA SER A 365 65.49 -45.29 -12.86
C SER A 365 66.73 -44.99 -12.01
N SER A 366 67.95 -45.16 -12.53
CA SER A 366 69.20 -44.94 -11.78
C SER A 366 69.80 -43.55 -12.01
N HIS A 367 69.55 -42.92 -13.15
CA HIS A 367 70.11 -41.62 -13.51
C HIS A 367 69.05 -40.51 -13.59
N ILE A 368 67.81 -40.85 -13.99
CA ILE A 368 66.75 -39.87 -14.24
C ILE A 368 65.66 -39.94 -13.16
N TRP A 369 65.00 -41.08 -12.93
CA TRP A 369 63.84 -41.18 -12.01
C TRP A 369 64.21 -41.29 -10.52
N LYS A 370 65.11 -40.43 -10.05
CA LYS A 370 65.46 -40.25 -8.64
C LYS A 370 64.92 -38.91 -8.10
N PRO A 371 64.63 -38.79 -6.80
CA PRO A 371 64.45 -37.49 -6.16
C PRO A 371 65.65 -36.58 -6.42
N PHE A 372 65.38 -35.31 -6.72
CA PHE A 372 66.39 -34.28 -6.99
C PHE A 372 67.36 -34.62 -8.14
N SER A 373 66.90 -35.34 -9.17
CA SER A 373 67.67 -35.57 -10.40
C SER A 373 67.92 -34.25 -11.14
N SER A 374 69.21 -33.94 -11.29
CA SER A 374 69.83 -32.73 -11.85
C SER A 374 71.26 -33.12 -12.26
N GLU A 375 71.91 -32.36 -13.15
CA GLU A 375 73.29 -32.65 -13.57
C GLU A 375 74.27 -32.56 -12.38
N LYS A 376 74.06 -31.55 -11.53
CA LYS A 376 74.81 -31.36 -10.29
C LYS A 376 74.57 -32.45 -9.26
N ALA A 377 73.35 -33.00 -9.20
CA ALA A 377 72.99 -34.09 -8.31
C ALA A 377 73.50 -35.47 -8.81
N LEU A 378 73.54 -35.68 -10.13
CA LEU A 378 74.21 -36.84 -10.73
C LEU A 378 75.71 -36.83 -10.42
N SER A 379 76.32 -35.65 -10.45
CA SER A 379 77.75 -35.43 -10.14
C SER A 379 78.11 -35.62 -8.66
N ASN A 380 77.13 -35.58 -7.74
CA ASN A 380 77.33 -35.82 -6.32
C ASN A 380 76.13 -36.56 -5.68
N PRO A 381 76.18 -37.90 -5.55
CA PRO A 381 75.07 -38.69 -5.01
C PRO A 381 74.84 -38.48 -3.50
N GLU A 382 75.85 -38.08 -2.72
CA GLU A 382 75.67 -37.75 -1.30
C GLU A 382 74.81 -36.49 -1.13
N PHE A 383 75.04 -35.49 -1.99
CA PHE A 383 74.22 -34.28 -2.05
C PHE A 383 72.78 -34.59 -2.46
N ALA A 384 72.55 -35.45 -3.47
CA ALA A 384 71.21 -35.88 -3.85
C ALA A 384 70.46 -36.58 -2.69
N ASN A 385 71.13 -37.48 -1.97
CA ASN A 385 70.57 -38.16 -0.80
C ASN A 385 70.23 -37.18 0.33
N LEU A 386 71.10 -36.21 0.61
CA LEU A 386 70.87 -35.16 1.62
C LEU A 386 69.64 -34.31 1.28
N LEU A 387 69.38 -34.02 0.00
CA LEU A 387 68.17 -33.29 -0.40
C LEU A 387 66.88 -34.11 -0.16
N ASP A 388 66.89 -35.42 -0.41
CA ASP A 388 65.73 -36.27 -0.10
C ASP A 388 65.55 -36.50 1.42
N GLU A 389 66.64 -36.56 2.19
CA GLU A 389 66.56 -36.55 3.67
C GLU A 389 65.93 -35.25 4.19
N ILE A 390 66.35 -34.08 3.70
CA ILE A 390 65.73 -32.80 4.07
C ILE A 390 64.26 -32.76 3.64
N CYS A 391 63.93 -33.24 2.44
CA CYS A 391 62.55 -33.31 1.94
C CYS A 391 61.65 -34.18 2.83
N THR A 392 62.14 -35.36 3.22
CA THR A 392 61.39 -36.31 4.05
C THR A 392 61.28 -35.86 5.50
N VAL A 393 62.34 -35.28 6.08
CA VAL A 393 62.29 -34.66 7.42
C VAL A 393 61.30 -33.49 7.44
N LEU A 394 61.31 -32.62 6.41
CA LEU A 394 60.33 -31.53 6.31
C LEU A 394 58.89 -32.07 6.20
N ALA A 395 58.66 -33.11 5.39
CA ALA A 395 57.35 -33.72 5.20
C ALA A 395 56.79 -34.37 6.48
N ASN A 396 57.67 -34.96 7.29
CA ASN A 396 57.34 -35.63 8.55
C ASN A 396 57.28 -34.67 9.76
N SER A 397 57.58 -33.38 9.58
CA SER A 397 57.67 -32.42 10.70
C SER A 397 56.37 -31.65 10.97
N ASP A 398 55.94 -31.58 12.23
CA ASP A 398 54.82 -30.71 12.66
C ASP A 398 55.05 -29.22 12.30
N ARG A 399 56.31 -28.82 12.16
CA ARG A 399 56.74 -27.45 11.81
C ARG A 399 56.67 -27.18 10.31
N GLY A 400 56.60 -28.20 9.45
CA GLY A 400 56.44 -28.08 8.00
C GLY A 400 55.06 -27.60 7.53
N GLY A 401 54.20 -27.22 8.49
CA GLY A 401 52.80 -26.89 8.27
C GLY A 401 51.95 -28.14 8.06
N LYS A 402 50.71 -28.10 8.54
CA LYS A 402 49.73 -29.18 8.31
C LYS A 402 49.65 -29.49 6.80
N LYS A 403 49.65 -30.78 6.45
CA LYS A 403 49.62 -31.30 5.06
C LYS A 403 50.95 -31.19 4.27
N GLY A 404 52.11 -31.17 4.93
CA GLY A 404 53.42 -31.31 4.27
C GLY A 404 53.81 -30.18 3.29
N ARG A 405 53.08 -29.06 3.30
CA ARG A 405 53.19 -27.99 2.28
C ARG A 405 54.60 -27.40 2.21
N ALA A 406 55.32 -27.28 3.33
CA ALA A 406 56.71 -26.81 3.32
C ALA A 406 57.64 -27.76 2.56
N ALA A 407 57.42 -29.08 2.62
CA ALA A 407 58.22 -30.04 1.84
C ALA A 407 57.95 -29.93 0.34
N THR A 408 56.70 -29.76 -0.08
CA THR A 408 56.38 -29.48 -1.50
C THR A 408 57.03 -28.18 -1.96
N VAL A 409 56.83 -27.06 -1.25
CA VAL A 409 57.40 -25.76 -1.63
C VAL A 409 58.94 -25.81 -1.63
N TRP A 410 59.55 -26.45 -0.63
CA TRP A 410 61.00 -26.61 -0.55
C TRP A 410 61.55 -27.51 -1.67
N LYS A 411 60.88 -28.62 -2.01
CA LYS A 411 61.22 -29.48 -3.15
C LYS A 411 61.25 -28.67 -4.44
N VAL A 412 60.21 -27.89 -4.73
CA VAL A 412 60.10 -27.14 -5.98
C VAL A 412 61.11 -25.99 -6.06
N LEU A 413 61.29 -25.21 -4.98
CA LEU A 413 62.33 -24.17 -4.93
C LEU A 413 63.75 -24.76 -5.06
N THR A 414 64.01 -25.92 -4.46
CA THR A 414 65.29 -26.63 -4.58
C THR A 414 65.50 -27.12 -6.01
N MET A 415 64.49 -27.72 -6.64
CA MET A 415 64.54 -28.13 -8.04
C MET A 415 64.79 -26.95 -8.98
N GLN A 416 64.11 -25.81 -8.76
CA GLN A 416 64.30 -24.60 -9.55
C GLN A 416 65.72 -24.04 -9.36
N ALA A 417 66.26 -24.05 -8.13
CA ALA A 417 67.64 -23.64 -7.87
C ALA A 417 68.66 -24.58 -8.54
N LEU A 418 68.40 -25.89 -8.57
CA LEU A 418 69.22 -26.86 -9.32
C LEU A 418 69.14 -26.61 -10.83
N GLN A 419 67.95 -26.34 -11.37
CA GLN A 419 67.76 -26.03 -12.80
C GLN A 419 68.46 -24.73 -13.21
N TYR A 420 68.50 -23.69 -12.37
CA TYR A 420 69.32 -22.50 -12.62
C TYR A 420 70.82 -22.81 -12.56
N LEU A 421 71.28 -23.59 -11.56
CA LEU A 421 72.68 -24.00 -11.44
C LEU A 421 73.17 -24.90 -12.58
N ASP A 422 72.27 -25.68 -13.18
CA ASP A 422 72.53 -26.51 -14.36
C ASP A 422 72.47 -25.68 -15.67
N GLN A 423 71.85 -24.49 -15.67
CA GLN A 423 71.88 -23.53 -16.79
C GLN A 423 73.11 -22.62 -16.79
N ASP A 424 73.60 -22.21 -15.61
CA ASP A 424 74.75 -21.31 -15.46
C ASP A 424 76.13 -21.98 -15.71
N LEU A 425 76.16 -23.27 -16.06
CA LEU A 425 77.37 -24.07 -16.24
C LEU A 425 78.12 -23.72 -17.55
N PRO A 426 79.30 -23.06 -17.50
CA PRO A 426 80.04 -22.72 -18.72
C PRO A 426 80.80 -23.95 -19.23
N LEU A 427 80.79 -24.16 -20.54
CA LEU A 427 81.61 -25.17 -21.22
C LEU A 427 83.11 -24.94 -20.91
N THR A 428 83.73 -25.84 -20.14
CA THR A 428 85.19 -25.86 -19.93
C THR A 428 85.89 -26.41 -21.19
N PRO A 429 86.65 -25.60 -21.96
CA PRO A 429 87.21 -26.03 -23.23
C PRO A 429 88.61 -26.63 -23.03
N THR A 430 88.73 -27.95 -22.94
CA THR A 430 90.04 -28.61 -22.79
C THR A 430 90.18 -29.87 -23.65
N SER A 431 90.17 -29.69 -24.98
CA SER A 431 90.97 -30.49 -25.92
C SER A 431 91.03 -29.81 -27.29
N THR A 432 92.24 -29.62 -27.82
CA THR A 432 92.48 -28.82 -29.03
C THR A 432 92.47 -29.68 -30.29
N SER A 433 91.40 -29.62 -31.09
CA SER A 433 91.40 -30.16 -32.46
C SER A 433 90.47 -29.37 -33.38
N THR A 434 91.04 -28.65 -34.33
CA THR A 434 90.34 -27.81 -35.31
C THR A 434 89.65 -28.61 -36.41
N SER A 435 88.37 -28.37 -36.69
CA SER A 435 87.80 -28.39 -38.06
C SER A 435 86.40 -27.75 -38.15
N THR A 436 86.20 -26.98 -39.23
CA THR A 436 84.93 -26.64 -39.91
C THR A 436 83.66 -26.41 -39.08
N SER A 437 83.24 -25.15 -39.03
CA SER A 437 81.94 -24.70 -38.55
C SER A 437 80.76 -25.16 -39.42
N HIS A 438 79.95 -26.11 -38.95
CA HIS A 438 78.55 -26.28 -39.41
C HIS A 438 77.62 -27.07 -38.45
N GLU A 439 77.94 -27.18 -37.14
CA GLU A 439 77.17 -28.02 -36.18
C GLU A 439 76.77 -27.34 -34.85
N ALA A 440 76.72 -26.01 -34.81
CA ALA A 440 76.41 -25.25 -33.58
C ALA A 440 74.98 -25.43 -33.01
N GLU A 441 74.11 -26.20 -33.68
CA GLU A 441 72.74 -26.51 -33.23
C GLU A 441 72.60 -27.97 -32.73
N ARG A 442 73.67 -28.77 -32.71
CA ARG A 442 73.61 -30.13 -32.18
C ARG A 442 73.61 -30.17 -30.65
N SER A 443 72.42 -30.46 -30.14
CA SER A 443 72.12 -31.04 -28.83
C SER A 443 72.59 -30.29 -27.58
N HIS A 444 71.62 -29.59 -26.97
CA HIS A 444 71.46 -29.60 -25.51
C HIS A 444 71.14 -31.03 -25.03
N SER A 445 72.11 -31.96 -25.08
CA SER A 445 71.96 -33.27 -24.45
C SER A 445 72.17 -33.10 -22.94
N SER A 446 71.08 -33.21 -22.16
CA SER A 446 71.16 -33.30 -20.70
C SER A 446 72.20 -34.38 -20.34
N GLY A 447 73.21 -34.04 -19.55
CA GLY A 447 74.31 -34.94 -19.19
C GLY A 447 73.81 -36.26 -18.60
N ARG A 448 72.77 -36.20 -17.76
CA ARG A 448 72.05 -37.36 -17.20
C ARG A 448 71.40 -38.25 -18.25
N ALA A 449 70.93 -37.70 -19.37
CA ALA A 449 70.42 -38.48 -20.49
C ALA A 449 71.57 -39.16 -21.24
N SER A 450 72.64 -38.43 -21.58
CA SER A 450 73.83 -39.00 -22.23
C SER A 450 74.51 -40.08 -21.39
N GLN A 451 74.65 -39.86 -20.08
CA GLN A 451 75.23 -40.85 -19.15
C GLN A 451 74.35 -42.09 -19.04
N ALA A 452 73.01 -41.92 -18.93
CA ALA A 452 72.09 -43.05 -18.91
C ALA A 452 72.20 -43.91 -20.18
N VAL A 453 72.34 -43.28 -21.36
CA VAL A 453 72.51 -43.99 -22.63
C VAL A 453 73.88 -44.65 -22.74
N GLN A 454 74.95 -44.00 -22.28
CA GLN A 454 76.28 -44.61 -22.22
C GLN A 454 76.26 -45.86 -21.35
N ASP A 455 75.62 -45.82 -20.17
CA ASP A 455 75.53 -46.96 -19.27
C ASP A 455 74.57 -48.06 -19.77
N MET A 456 73.56 -47.72 -20.57
CA MET A 456 72.79 -48.74 -21.33
C MET A 456 73.66 -49.42 -22.39
N LEU A 457 74.39 -48.64 -23.21
CA LEU A 457 75.18 -49.17 -24.32
C LEU A 457 76.43 -49.94 -23.85
N ASN A 458 77.03 -49.56 -22.73
CA ASN A 458 78.09 -50.31 -22.05
C ASN A 458 77.69 -51.78 -21.77
N ILE A 459 76.39 -52.05 -21.59
CA ILE A 459 75.85 -53.41 -21.35
C ILE A 459 75.29 -54.03 -22.62
N LEU A 460 74.68 -53.23 -23.51
CA LEU A 460 73.93 -53.71 -24.68
C LEU A 460 74.75 -53.83 -25.96
N SER A 461 75.90 -53.16 -26.08
CA SER A 461 76.72 -53.16 -27.32
C SER A 461 77.06 -54.55 -27.88
N PRO A 462 77.33 -55.61 -27.09
CA PRO A 462 77.62 -56.95 -27.63
C PRO A 462 76.43 -57.66 -28.30
N LEU A 463 75.21 -57.13 -28.14
CA LEU A 463 73.99 -57.65 -28.79
C LEU A 463 73.54 -56.84 -30.01
N ILE A 464 74.11 -55.66 -30.24
CA ILE A 464 73.65 -54.70 -31.24
C ILE A 464 74.37 -54.95 -32.57
N ILE A 465 73.65 -54.83 -33.69
CA ILE A 465 74.26 -54.93 -35.03
C ILE A 465 75.10 -53.67 -35.30
N PRO A 466 76.39 -53.78 -35.71
CA PRO A 466 77.26 -52.62 -35.89
C PRO A 466 76.74 -51.52 -36.84
N SER A 467 75.91 -51.88 -37.84
CA SER A 467 75.24 -50.92 -38.74
C SER A 467 74.09 -50.14 -38.10
N GLU A 468 73.58 -50.61 -36.95
CA GLU A 468 72.44 -50.03 -36.23
C GLU A 468 72.86 -49.25 -34.99
N GLN A 469 74.13 -49.37 -34.56
CA GLN A 469 74.67 -48.78 -33.33
C GLN A 469 74.41 -47.27 -33.21
N VAL A 470 74.43 -46.54 -34.32
CA VAL A 470 74.08 -45.10 -34.37
C VAL A 470 72.58 -44.88 -34.17
N GLN A 471 71.73 -45.66 -34.83
CA GLN A 471 70.27 -45.51 -34.80
C GLN A 471 69.68 -45.85 -33.42
N ILE A 472 70.23 -46.88 -32.75
CA ILE A 472 69.84 -47.18 -31.37
C ILE A 472 70.38 -46.15 -30.38
N HIS A 473 71.60 -45.62 -30.58
CA HIS A 473 72.13 -44.53 -29.75
C HIS A 473 71.24 -43.27 -29.83
N GLU A 474 70.82 -42.87 -31.03
CA GLU A 474 69.86 -41.77 -31.23
C GLU A 474 68.51 -42.06 -30.57
N ALA A 475 67.94 -43.25 -30.80
CA ALA A 475 66.65 -43.64 -30.23
C ALA A 475 66.66 -43.72 -28.68
N LEU A 476 67.77 -44.18 -28.08
CA LEU A 476 67.96 -44.20 -26.63
C LEU A 476 68.16 -42.79 -26.07
N ILE A 477 68.83 -41.88 -26.80
CA ILE A 477 68.97 -40.48 -26.40
C ILE A 477 67.60 -39.79 -26.40
N ASP A 478 66.77 -39.97 -27.41
CA ASP A 478 65.44 -39.33 -27.47
C ASP A 478 64.48 -39.92 -26.43
N LEU A 479 64.57 -41.22 -26.14
CA LEU A 479 63.91 -41.84 -25.00
C LEU A 479 64.36 -41.21 -23.67
N ALA A 480 65.68 -41.03 -23.47
CA ALA A 480 66.23 -40.49 -22.24
C ALA A 480 65.89 -38.99 -22.04
N LYS A 481 65.84 -38.19 -23.12
CA LYS A 481 65.30 -36.81 -23.10
C LYS A 481 63.83 -36.81 -22.68
N SER A 482 62.98 -37.63 -23.31
CA SER A 482 61.56 -37.71 -22.97
C SER A 482 61.34 -38.14 -21.51
N ALA A 483 62.15 -39.08 -21.01
CA ALA A 483 62.14 -39.48 -19.61
C ALA A 483 62.61 -38.36 -18.65
N VAL A 484 63.53 -37.50 -19.08
CA VAL A 484 63.96 -36.28 -18.37
C VAL A 484 62.84 -35.24 -18.33
N ASP A 485 62.23 -34.88 -19.46
CA ASP A 485 61.20 -33.84 -19.55
C ASP A 485 60.00 -34.16 -18.64
N VAL A 486 59.56 -35.42 -18.66
CA VAL A 486 58.47 -35.93 -17.83
C VAL A 486 58.85 -35.94 -16.34
N TRP A 487 60.12 -36.22 -16.02
CA TRP A 487 60.58 -36.25 -14.64
C TRP A 487 60.77 -34.84 -14.05
N ASP A 488 61.27 -33.86 -14.80
CA ASP A 488 61.42 -32.49 -14.29
C ASP A 488 60.06 -31.83 -13.98
N LEU A 489 59.02 -32.16 -14.75
CA LEU A 489 57.63 -31.85 -14.40
C LEU A 489 57.20 -32.58 -13.11
N ALA A 490 57.40 -33.90 -13.02
CA ALA A 490 57.09 -34.68 -11.81
C ALA A 490 57.86 -34.23 -10.55
N GLN A 491 59.04 -33.62 -10.72
CA GLN A 491 59.84 -33.03 -9.65
C GLN A 491 59.35 -31.64 -9.24
N THR A 492 58.65 -30.91 -10.11
CA THR A 492 58.09 -29.57 -9.82
C THR A 492 56.58 -29.54 -9.54
N ASP A 493 55.88 -30.66 -9.73
CA ASP A 493 54.43 -30.80 -9.45
C ASP A 493 54.11 -30.90 -7.93
N ILE A 494 52.86 -30.58 -7.60
CA ILE A 494 52.22 -30.81 -6.30
C ILE A 494 52.09 -32.32 -6.00
N LEU A 495 51.85 -33.15 -7.02
CA LEU A 495 51.80 -34.60 -6.91
C LEU A 495 53.22 -35.16 -6.64
N LYS A 496 53.43 -35.83 -5.50
CA LYS A 496 54.69 -36.56 -5.26
C LYS A 496 54.66 -37.86 -6.06
N ILE A 497 55.35 -37.87 -7.20
CA ILE A 497 55.52 -39.06 -8.03
C ILE A 497 56.74 -39.86 -7.59
N THR A 498 56.63 -41.18 -7.57
CA THR A 498 57.69 -42.12 -7.22
C THR A 498 57.73 -43.27 -8.23
N ALA A 499 58.90 -43.55 -8.80
CA ALA A 499 59.15 -44.73 -9.63
C ALA A 499 59.85 -45.81 -8.81
N CYS A 500 59.34 -47.04 -8.85
CA CYS A 500 59.79 -48.16 -8.03
C CYS A 500 60.15 -49.37 -8.89
N LEU A 501 61.43 -49.79 -8.87
CA LEU A 501 61.89 -51.03 -9.52
C LEU A 501 61.45 -52.31 -8.79
N SER A 502 60.91 -52.22 -7.57
CA SER A 502 60.48 -53.37 -6.76
C SER A 502 58.97 -53.60 -6.92
N LEU A 503 58.57 -54.46 -7.84
CA LEU A 503 57.16 -54.86 -8.03
C LEU A 503 56.70 -55.83 -6.91
N ASN A 504 55.51 -55.61 -6.34
CA ASN A 504 54.94 -56.48 -5.31
C ASN A 504 54.52 -57.84 -5.89
N PRO A 505 55.06 -58.99 -5.44
CA PRO A 505 54.70 -60.31 -5.96
C PRO A 505 53.21 -60.66 -5.88
N SER A 506 52.48 -60.03 -4.93
CA SER A 506 51.03 -60.22 -4.74
C SER A 506 50.22 -59.76 -5.96
N ASP A 507 50.68 -58.69 -6.61
CA ASP A 507 49.91 -57.94 -7.61
C ASP A 507 50.23 -58.39 -9.05
N ARG A 508 50.75 -59.62 -9.22
CA ARG A 508 51.25 -60.17 -10.50
C ARG A 508 50.27 -60.01 -11.66
N ASN A 509 48.96 -60.05 -11.41
CA ASN A 509 47.97 -59.90 -12.48
C ASN A 509 47.93 -58.48 -13.08
N GLU A 510 48.41 -57.47 -12.36
CA GLU A 510 48.44 -56.06 -12.79
C GLU A 510 49.74 -55.70 -13.51
N TRP A 511 50.89 -56.20 -13.07
CA TRP A 511 52.20 -55.84 -13.62
C TRP A 511 52.85 -56.86 -14.56
N ARG A 512 52.32 -58.09 -14.71
CA ARG A 512 52.91 -59.08 -15.63
C ARG A 512 52.94 -58.55 -17.07
N SER A 513 54.07 -58.73 -17.76
CA SER A 513 54.13 -58.41 -19.19
C SER A 513 53.23 -59.35 -19.99
N ALA A 514 52.19 -58.80 -20.63
CA ALA A 514 51.30 -59.56 -21.49
C ALA A 514 52.01 -60.23 -22.69
N LYS A 515 53.20 -59.73 -23.09
CA LYS A 515 54.04 -60.32 -24.13
C LYS A 515 54.83 -61.54 -23.62
N PHE A 516 55.48 -61.43 -22.46
CA PHE A 516 56.46 -62.41 -21.99
C PHE A 516 55.92 -63.39 -20.93
N ASP A 517 54.90 -63.01 -20.17
CA ASP A 517 54.21 -63.81 -19.14
C ASP A 517 52.68 -63.72 -19.34
N PRO A 518 52.14 -64.18 -20.50
CA PRO A 518 50.72 -64.08 -20.81
C PRO A 518 49.85 -64.81 -19.79
N ALA A 519 48.61 -64.34 -19.61
CA ALA A 519 47.68 -64.95 -18.67
C ALA A 519 47.41 -66.43 -19.03
N PRO A 520 47.40 -67.36 -18.05
CA PRO A 520 47.06 -68.75 -18.31
C PRO A 520 45.62 -68.83 -18.85
N SER A 521 45.47 -69.43 -20.03
CA SER A 521 44.16 -69.62 -20.65
C SER A 521 43.29 -70.51 -19.76
N SER A 522 42.03 -70.12 -19.55
CA SER A 522 41.11 -70.70 -18.56
C SER A 522 40.68 -72.16 -18.82
N GLY A 523 41.24 -72.81 -19.84
CA GLY A 523 41.01 -74.22 -20.19
C GLY A 523 42.06 -75.23 -19.68
N HIS A 524 43.21 -74.79 -19.16
CA HIS A 524 44.29 -75.71 -18.73
C HIS A 524 44.72 -75.49 -17.27
N GLN A 525 44.15 -76.30 -16.37
CA GLN A 525 44.73 -76.58 -15.05
C GLN A 525 45.83 -77.65 -15.17
N ASP A 526 46.89 -77.34 -15.90
CA ASP A 526 48.05 -78.22 -16.02
C ASP A 526 49.34 -77.48 -15.71
N LEU A 527 50.23 -78.16 -14.98
CA LEU A 527 51.58 -77.70 -14.61
C LEU A 527 51.63 -76.44 -13.73
N GLU A 528 51.14 -76.60 -12.50
CA GLU A 528 51.70 -75.90 -11.32
C GLU A 528 53.15 -76.40 -11.07
N MET A 529 54.07 -76.05 -11.98
CA MET A 529 55.49 -76.44 -11.94
C MET A 529 56.19 -75.85 -10.71
N ASP A 530 56.43 -76.72 -9.72
CA ASP A 530 57.36 -76.55 -8.59
C ASP A 530 57.51 -75.16 -7.96
N SER A 531 56.36 -74.53 -7.66
CA SER A 531 56.26 -73.32 -6.81
C SER A 531 56.70 -73.55 -5.35
N LYS A 532 57.32 -74.71 -5.04
CA LYS A 532 57.78 -75.13 -3.70
C LYS A 532 59.25 -74.84 -3.41
N THR A 533 60.02 -74.35 -4.39
CA THR A 533 61.49 -74.22 -4.27
C THR A 533 61.98 -72.83 -3.85
N PHE A 534 61.20 -71.76 -4.06
CA PHE A 534 61.58 -70.38 -3.72
C PHE A 534 60.50 -69.69 -2.88
N THR A 535 60.81 -69.39 -1.61
CA THR A 535 59.90 -68.69 -0.68
C THR A 535 59.59 -67.24 -1.06
N ARG A 536 60.37 -66.66 -1.98
CA ARG A 536 60.04 -65.44 -2.74
C ARG A 536 60.59 -65.58 -4.17
N PRO A 537 59.76 -65.74 -5.22
CA PRO A 537 60.26 -65.72 -6.59
C PRO A 537 60.75 -64.31 -6.95
N ARG A 538 61.93 -64.22 -7.56
CA ARG A 538 62.47 -62.94 -8.05
C ARG A 538 61.67 -62.46 -9.26
N VAL A 539 61.43 -61.15 -9.33
CA VAL A 539 60.82 -60.49 -10.48
C VAL A 539 61.88 -59.69 -11.23
N PHE A 540 61.94 -59.84 -12.56
CA PHE A 540 62.70 -58.97 -13.44
C PHE A 540 61.80 -57.82 -13.89
N THR A 541 62.03 -56.63 -13.35
CA THR A 541 61.26 -55.43 -13.68
C THR A 541 61.69 -54.89 -15.04
N LEU A 542 60.79 -54.99 -16.02
CA LEU A 542 60.97 -54.51 -17.39
C LEU A 542 60.62 -53.01 -17.50
N PHE A 543 59.70 -52.53 -16.66
CA PHE A 543 59.36 -51.12 -16.45
C PHE A 543 58.90 -50.91 -14.99
N PRO A 544 59.34 -49.86 -14.28
CA PRO A 544 58.99 -49.67 -12.86
C PRO A 544 57.50 -49.43 -12.65
N GLN A 545 57.02 -49.74 -11.43
CA GLN A 545 55.74 -49.22 -10.96
C GLN A 545 55.88 -47.72 -10.71
N VAL A 546 54.94 -46.92 -11.20
CA VAL A 546 54.92 -45.46 -11.00
C VAL A 546 53.65 -45.11 -10.23
N VAL A 547 53.81 -44.42 -9.10
CA VAL A 547 52.71 -44.04 -8.19
C VAL A 547 52.76 -42.53 -7.97
N ALA A 548 51.60 -41.88 -8.01
CA ALA A 548 51.41 -40.51 -7.58
C ALA A 548 50.76 -40.49 -6.20
N HIS A 549 51.43 -39.87 -5.24
CA HIS A 549 50.97 -39.70 -3.86
C HIS A 549 50.25 -38.35 -3.74
N LYS A 550 48.97 -38.38 -3.42
CA LYS A 550 48.15 -37.18 -3.19
C LYS A 550 47.73 -37.09 -1.73
N LEU A 551 48.09 -35.99 -1.07
CA LEU A 551 47.66 -35.71 0.29
C LEU A 551 46.18 -35.28 0.31
N THR A 552 45.30 -36.21 0.63
CA THR A 552 43.87 -35.98 0.81
C THR A 552 43.53 -35.73 2.28
N LEU A 553 42.57 -34.84 2.53
CA LEU A 553 41.79 -34.97 3.76
C LEU A 553 40.88 -36.19 3.58
N PRO A 554 40.69 -37.05 4.60
CA PRO A 554 39.56 -37.96 4.59
C PRO A 554 38.28 -37.14 4.47
N GLU A 555 37.42 -37.51 3.52
CA GLU A 555 36.19 -36.80 3.24
C GLU A 555 35.32 -36.82 4.51
N ALA A 556 35.14 -35.64 5.11
CA ALA A 556 34.37 -35.53 6.34
C ALA A 556 32.91 -35.90 6.02
N GLU A 557 32.37 -36.90 6.71
CA GLU A 557 30.94 -37.20 6.63
C GLU A 557 30.13 -35.91 6.83
N PRO A 558 28.99 -35.74 6.13
CA PRO A 558 28.23 -34.49 6.14
C PRO A 558 27.45 -34.29 7.45
N THR A 559 28.19 -34.12 8.56
CA THR A 559 27.66 -33.66 9.83
C THR A 559 27.13 -32.25 9.66
N PHE A 560 25.83 -32.07 9.91
CA PHE A 560 25.13 -30.79 9.79
C PHE A 560 25.68 -29.77 10.80
N HIS A 561 26.70 -29.01 10.40
CA HIS A 561 27.32 -27.99 11.25
C HIS A 561 26.39 -26.80 11.49
N VAL A 562 26.19 -26.48 12.76
CA VAL A 562 25.48 -25.28 13.20
C VAL A 562 26.34 -24.05 12.89
N PRO A 563 25.80 -22.95 12.35
CA PRO A 563 26.56 -21.73 12.08
C PRO A 563 27.31 -21.25 13.33
N GLY A 564 28.65 -21.24 13.25
CA GLY A 564 29.55 -20.84 14.33
C GLY A 564 30.29 -21.98 15.06
N SER A 565 30.02 -23.26 14.77
CA SER A 565 30.82 -24.35 15.35
C SER A 565 32.19 -24.48 14.69
N PHE A 566 33.27 -24.20 15.42
CA PHE A 566 34.63 -24.54 14.98
C PHE A 566 34.89 -26.05 15.13
N SER A 567 34.82 -26.78 14.02
CA SER A 567 35.11 -28.20 13.99
C SER A 567 36.59 -28.46 14.26
N THR A 568 36.92 -29.05 15.42
CA THR A 568 38.24 -29.61 15.73
C THR A 568 38.22 -31.14 15.78
N PRO A 569 38.07 -31.83 14.64
CA PRO A 569 38.52 -33.21 14.54
C PRO A 569 40.04 -33.20 14.26
N GLN A 570 40.79 -33.96 15.06
CA GLN A 570 42.15 -34.37 14.70
C GLN A 570 42.02 -35.46 13.64
N GLN A 571 41.75 -35.06 12.39
CA GLN A 571 41.73 -35.98 11.25
C GLN A 571 43.17 -36.33 10.89
N ASP A 572 43.56 -37.58 11.16
CA ASP A 572 44.77 -38.16 10.61
C ASP A 572 44.64 -38.21 9.08
N LEU A 573 45.70 -37.78 8.38
CA LEU A 573 45.67 -37.51 6.94
C LEU A 573 45.87 -38.81 6.16
N ALA A 574 44.91 -39.12 5.27
CA ALA A 574 45.03 -40.23 4.34
C ALA A 574 45.87 -39.82 3.11
N VAL A 575 46.97 -40.51 2.84
CA VAL A 575 47.66 -40.44 1.55
C VAL A 575 46.85 -41.27 0.56
N ALA A 576 46.26 -40.60 -0.44
CA ALA A 576 45.65 -41.28 -1.57
C ALA A 576 46.74 -41.60 -2.60
N GLU A 577 47.17 -42.85 -2.64
CA GLU A 577 48.02 -43.37 -3.71
C GLU A 577 47.20 -43.57 -4.98
N THR A 578 47.72 -43.10 -6.12
CA THR A 578 47.13 -43.34 -7.44
C THR A 578 48.18 -43.97 -8.34
N ILE A 579 47.89 -45.17 -8.85
CA ILE A 579 48.77 -45.85 -9.81
C ILE A 579 48.78 -45.05 -11.12
N ILE A 580 49.97 -44.59 -11.50
CA ILE A 580 50.27 -43.93 -12.78
C ILE A 580 50.67 -44.99 -13.82
N HIS A 581 51.43 -46.00 -13.39
CA HIS A 581 51.73 -47.19 -14.18
C HIS A 581 51.91 -48.39 -13.23
N PRO A 582 51.28 -49.55 -13.45
CA PRO A 582 51.44 -50.72 -12.57
C PRO A 582 52.87 -51.28 -12.59
N GLY A 583 53.62 -50.98 -13.66
CA GLY A 583 54.91 -51.57 -13.97
C GLY A 583 54.77 -52.77 -14.90
N ASN A 584 55.84 -53.11 -15.61
CA ASN A 584 55.91 -54.31 -16.44
C ASN A 584 56.97 -55.23 -15.83
N GLY A 585 56.66 -56.51 -15.62
CA GLY A 585 57.57 -57.46 -14.99
C GLY A 585 57.48 -58.87 -15.55
N LEU A 586 58.57 -59.62 -15.40
CA LEU A 586 58.72 -61.02 -15.78
C LEU A 586 59.23 -61.82 -14.57
N PRO A 587 58.42 -62.69 -13.94
CA PRO A 587 58.87 -63.49 -12.80
C PRO A 587 59.83 -64.61 -13.22
N GLU A 588 60.76 -65.00 -12.33
CA GLU A 588 61.66 -66.16 -12.58
C GLU A 588 60.90 -67.48 -12.83
N SER A 589 59.66 -67.59 -12.34
CA SER A 589 58.76 -68.73 -12.54
C SER A 589 57.95 -68.66 -13.85
N SER A 590 58.20 -67.68 -14.73
CA SER A 590 57.49 -67.57 -16.01
C SER A 590 57.90 -68.70 -16.97
N PRO A 591 56.97 -69.28 -17.76
CA PRO A 591 57.29 -70.30 -18.77
C PRO A 591 58.36 -69.90 -19.78
N LEU A 592 58.52 -68.60 -20.06
CA LEU A 592 59.63 -68.10 -20.89
C LEU A 592 60.99 -68.28 -20.21
N VAL A 593 61.12 -67.84 -18.95
CA VAL A 593 62.37 -67.92 -18.18
C VAL A 593 62.75 -69.37 -17.88
N VAL A 594 61.76 -70.22 -17.58
CA VAL A 594 61.99 -71.66 -17.36
C VAL A 594 62.50 -72.35 -18.63
N ARG A 595 61.90 -72.08 -19.81
CA ARG A 595 62.37 -72.63 -21.09
C ARG A 595 63.78 -72.17 -21.43
N GLY A 596 64.10 -70.88 -21.28
CA GLY A 596 65.45 -70.37 -21.57
C GLY A 596 66.52 -70.92 -20.62
N ARG A 597 66.18 -71.10 -19.34
CA ARG A 597 67.06 -71.76 -18.35
C ARG A 597 67.38 -73.19 -18.78
N ALA A 598 66.38 -73.95 -19.26
CA ALA A 598 66.55 -75.31 -19.76
C ALA A 598 67.36 -75.37 -21.07
N GLU A 599 67.09 -74.49 -22.04
CA GLU A 599 67.85 -74.38 -23.30
C GLU A 599 69.34 -74.15 -23.00
N GLU A 600 69.66 -73.23 -22.08
CA GLU A 600 71.05 -72.94 -21.72
C GLU A 600 71.71 -74.06 -20.89
N GLU A 601 70.96 -74.80 -20.08
CA GLU A 601 71.47 -75.98 -19.36
C GLU A 601 71.76 -77.14 -20.32
N GLU A 602 70.87 -77.41 -21.29
CA GLU A 602 71.12 -78.38 -22.37
C GLU A 602 72.34 -77.98 -23.20
N ARG A 603 72.45 -76.70 -23.58
CA ARG A 603 73.58 -76.17 -24.35
C ARG A 603 74.90 -76.27 -23.57
N LYS A 604 74.89 -76.04 -22.24
CA LYS A 604 76.03 -76.30 -21.33
C LYS A 604 76.38 -77.79 -21.29
N ALA A 605 75.41 -78.68 -21.15
CA ALA A 605 75.61 -80.13 -21.10
C ALA A 605 76.14 -80.70 -22.44
N TYR A 606 75.66 -80.17 -23.58
CA TYR A 606 76.16 -80.53 -24.90
C TYR A 606 77.63 -80.10 -25.08
N LEU A 607 77.98 -78.86 -24.71
CA LEU A 607 79.36 -78.37 -24.76
C LEU A 607 80.29 -79.18 -23.83
N ALA A 608 79.82 -79.56 -22.63
CA ALA A 608 80.58 -80.41 -21.71
C ALA A 608 80.85 -81.80 -22.33
N LYS A 609 79.83 -82.45 -22.89
CA LYS A 609 79.97 -83.74 -23.61
C LYS A 609 80.90 -83.63 -24.83
N LEU A 610 80.87 -82.50 -25.55
CA LEU A 610 81.74 -82.27 -26.71
C LEU A 610 83.22 -82.19 -26.30
N ILE A 611 83.51 -81.50 -25.18
CA ILE A 611 84.86 -81.43 -24.60
C ILE A 611 85.28 -82.81 -24.07
N GLU A 612 84.43 -83.47 -23.30
CA GLU A 612 84.70 -84.81 -22.74
C GLU A 612 84.98 -85.85 -23.85
N ASN A 613 84.31 -85.74 -25.00
CA ASN A 613 84.56 -86.58 -26.16
C ASN A 613 85.84 -86.20 -26.90
N ALA A 614 86.18 -84.91 -27.02
CA ALA A 614 87.45 -84.47 -27.58
C ALA A 614 88.64 -84.98 -26.74
N ASP A 615 88.57 -84.84 -25.41
CA ASP A 615 89.58 -85.35 -24.47
C ASP A 615 89.75 -86.87 -24.60
N LYS A 616 88.65 -87.62 -24.77
CA LYS A 616 88.68 -89.07 -25.03
C LYS A 616 89.33 -89.41 -26.37
N GLU A 617 89.11 -88.64 -27.44
CA GLU A 617 89.77 -88.88 -28.73
C GLU A 617 91.26 -88.52 -28.69
N PHE A 618 91.67 -87.42 -28.03
CA PHE A 618 93.08 -87.12 -27.79
C PHE A 618 93.77 -88.24 -26.97
N ALA A 619 93.10 -88.77 -25.94
CA ALA A 619 93.60 -89.88 -25.14
C ALA A 619 93.72 -91.22 -25.90
N LYS A 620 92.96 -91.41 -26.99
CA LYS A 620 93.11 -92.54 -27.93
C LYS A 620 94.24 -92.29 -28.93
N GLY A 621 94.29 -91.10 -29.54
CA GLY A 621 95.29 -90.73 -30.54
C GLY A 621 96.72 -90.87 -30.05
N GLY A 622 96.97 -90.56 -28.76
CA GLY A 622 98.28 -90.71 -28.11
C GLY A 622 98.80 -92.16 -27.96
N ARG A 623 98.13 -93.19 -28.49
CA ARG A 623 98.53 -94.61 -28.33
C ARG A 623 99.04 -95.31 -29.60
N LEU A 624 99.11 -94.63 -30.75
CA LEU A 624 99.58 -95.22 -32.03
C LEU A 624 100.62 -94.32 -32.71
N GLY A 625 101.91 -94.56 -32.45
CA GLY A 625 102.99 -93.80 -33.11
C GLY A 625 104.42 -93.93 -32.54
N GLY A 626 104.77 -95.01 -31.84
CA GLY A 626 106.05 -95.12 -31.12
C GLY A 626 107.02 -96.17 -31.67
N TYR A 627 107.73 -95.90 -32.78
CA TYR A 627 108.87 -96.72 -33.23
C TYR A 627 109.88 -95.95 -34.10
N SER A 628 111.07 -95.66 -33.55
CA SER A 628 112.38 -95.54 -34.25
C SER A 628 112.55 -94.44 -35.34
N ARG A 629 113.76 -93.98 -35.69
CA ARG A 629 115.12 -94.31 -35.24
C ARG A 629 116.05 -93.08 -35.28
N SER A 630 117.10 -93.12 -34.48
CA SER A 630 118.15 -92.11 -34.29
C SER A 630 119.22 -92.04 -35.39
N GLU A 631 119.65 -90.83 -35.75
CA GLU A 631 121.05 -90.42 -36.01
C GLU A 631 121.04 -88.86 -36.04
N SER A 632 121.72 -88.06 -35.20
CA SER A 632 122.98 -88.13 -34.43
C SER A 632 124.23 -87.73 -35.20
N ILE A 633 124.61 -86.44 -35.17
CA ILE A 633 126.00 -85.97 -35.26
C ILE A 633 126.16 -84.58 -34.59
N SER A 634 127.20 -84.45 -33.75
CA SER A 634 127.86 -83.25 -33.15
C SER A 634 127.12 -81.92 -32.90
N GLY A 635 127.29 -81.35 -31.70
CA GLY A 635 127.15 -79.90 -31.45
C GLY A 635 126.49 -79.53 -30.12
N SER A 636 127.20 -79.66 -29.00
CA SER A 636 126.63 -79.41 -27.66
C SER A 636 126.85 -77.98 -27.18
N ALA A 637 125.78 -77.38 -26.61
CA ALA A 637 125.77 -76.24 -25.67
C ALA A 637 126.32 -74.87 -26.18
N THR A 638 125.75 -73.70 -25.83
CA THR A 638 124.53 -73.35 -25.06
C THR A 638 124.22 -71.86 -25.32
N GLY A 639 122.96 -71.44 -25.10
CA GLY A 639 122.60 -70.03 -24.89
C GLY A 639 121.81 -69.38 -26.02
N SER A 640 120.71 -68.72 -25.65
CA SER A 640 119.81 -68.04 -26.58
C SER A 640 120.37 -66.70 -27.07
N MET A 641 120.37 -66.46 -28.39
CA MET A 641 120.27 -65.11 -28.96
C MET A 641 119.42 -65.09 -30.24
N SER A 642 118.66 -64.01 -30.36
CA SER A 642 118.27 -63.25 -31.56
C SER A 642 118.39 -63.88 -32.95
N GLY A 643 117.28 -63.94 -33.70
CA GLY A 643 117.29 -64.06 -35.17
C GLY A 643 117.43 -62.70 -35.88
N PRO A 644 117.23 -62.63 -37.21
CA PRO A 644 116.95 -61.37 -37.89
C PRO A 644 115.76 -61.39 -38.87
N LEU A 645 115.34 -60.19 -39.27
CA LEU A 645 114.40 -59.89 -40.38
C LEU A 645 115.12 -60.05 -41.75
N SER A 646 114.63 -59.72 -42.95
CA SER A 646 113.65 -58.72 -43.44
C SER A 646 113.33 -59.01 -44.94
N PRO A 647 112.34 -58.38 -45.62
CA PRO A 647 112.46 -57.00 -46.16
C PRO A 647 111.14 -56.18 -46.22
N SER A 648 111.05 -54.88 -46.58
CA SER A 648 112.00 -53.74 -46.57
C SER A 648 111.27 -52.40 -46.87
N ALA A 649 111.36 -51.41 -45.98
CA ALA A 649 111.24 -49.95 -46.20
C ALA A 649 111.63 -49.27 -44.85
N ARG A 650 112.68 -48.44 -44.66
CA ARG A 650 113.21 -47.28 -45.42
C ARG A 650 112.15 -46.18 -45.47
N TRP A 651 112.27 -45.03 -44.79
CA TRP A 651 113.41 -44.21 -44.30
C TRP A 651 113.03 -43.55 -42.93
N SER A 652 113.87 -42.99 -42.05
CA SER A 652 115.36 -42.88 -41.90
C SER A 652 115.74 -42.33 -40.48
N THR A 653 117.00 -41.91 -40.31
CA THR A 653 117.63 -41.09 -39.25
C THR A 653 116.78 -39.98 -38.59
N GLY A 654 116.88 -39.66 -37.29
CA GLY A 654 117.66 -40.27 -36.18
C GLY A 654 117.93 -39.30 -35.02
N SER A 655 118.62 -39.75 -33.94
CA SER A 655 119.60 -39.01 -33.08
C SER A 655 119.27 -37.58 -32.56
N THR A 656 119.37 -37.19 -31.27
CA THR A 656 120.01 -37.78 -30.06
C THR A 656 119.77 -36.86 -28.82
N LEU A 657 119.67 -37.42 -27.58
CA LEU A 657 119.67 -36.76 -26.23
C LEU A 657 118.56 -35.69 -25.95
N ARG A 658 117.76 -35.66 -24.86
CA ARG A 658 117.89 -35.99 -23.41
C ARG A 658 118.78 -34.99 -22.61
N PRO A 659 118.38 -34.52 -21.40
CA PRO A 659 117.05 -34.06 -20.93
C PRO A 659 117.12 -32.67 -20.21
N THR A 660 115.97 -32.11 -19.84
CA THR A 660 115.82 -31.23 -18.66
C THR A 660 114.43 -31.45 -18.04
N GLU A 661 114.39 -31.53 -16.71
CA GLU A 661 113.20 -31.27 -15.91
C GLU A 661 113.05 -29.75 -15.72
N ASP A 662 111.82 -29.25 -15.49
CA ASP A 662 111.46 -28.22 -14.50
C ASP A 662 110.06 -27.62 -14.82
N GLU A 663 109.32 -27.29 -13.75
CA GLU A 663 108.23 -26.30 -13.53
C GLU A 663 107.49 -25.72 -14.78
N ASP A 664 106.17 -25.78 -14.95
CA ASP A 664 105.01 -25.83 -14.01
C ASP A 664 103.95 -26.90 -14.37
#